data_AF-A0A0W0W3S6-F1
#
_entry.id   AF-A0A0W0W3S6-F1
#
_cell.length_a   1.000
_cell.length_b   1.000
_cell.length_c   1.000
_cell.angle_alpha   90.00
_cell.angle_beta   90.00
_cell.angle_gamma   90.00
#
_symmetry.space_group_name_H-M   'P 1'
#
loop_
_entity.id
_entity.type
_entity.pdbx_description
1 polymer ?
#
loop_
_entity_poly.entity_id
_entity_poly.type
_entity_poly.pdbx_seq_one_letter_code
_entity_poly.pdbx_strand_id
1 'polypeptide(L)'
;MAREKSKSTVLNSASMHNQNSYAYLKNLSVPAFILDILSQHDELLVEILKKIKDSVYNQKVIYGNVYYLLFKLLEKNLTEIKETAKQKGQEEQLDDFFFAIYHNDNNILNSVYKQFKYLADTTTPRKGSNERRITKSLKKIPLPPQHSVNHPVKSGEAWQRLLSNFGDYKSQYQTNIPSIRHYEYQNHQTYPTEYRFGTQGQRHHNDYRINPFFEHWLRIQKKKYPPEKKDTPRITHVYINNLHRDGFTPPPLLSEQEITKELEGLEDRHDNIAVITLPADGGLMKEDHYKKTRSSLKYDDVFKEFLAIALEDPDHSRKIKDFHISPKIRKRLFADEAEEKKKISDLIKLSFAELGIEENADLSRAERQAAWFHFCKFKLTDYILTTLNPVSVNFSCKDAIDRGGVSSAYYNLLKSFGTDHPMTQDEFNEAILAAPTAVKGRGINHHLKRLWNVIDRYVNANYEDIKQNEAKSWLIHWRDMNCPHSRVRQLIKLRVEQNINEIDKADNIASEHKTIAKKILSQAEQLYQENVSNQRLLLEVVSRTPNVLLKPQDTNNLQQFQKLQENLQINYPPLYVLAGLMKALLGAIALAFTAGRYTSLLKKGWATTKAGFFAQERKEIITGMEKISCAEESIQKEKESDSKIDRNPNIPQIIVQ
;
A
#
# COMPACT_ATOMS: atom_id res chain seq x y z
N MET A 1 -4.47 -18.99 31.12
CA MET A 1 -4.29 -19.86 29.94
C MET A 1 -3.09 -19.39 29.14
N ALA A 2 -2.01 -20.18 29.11
CA ALA A 2 -0.82 -19.88 28.32
C ALA A 2 -1.11 -20.21 26.85
N ARG A 3 -1.21 -19.18 25.98
CA ARG A 3 -1.20 -19.40 24.53
C ARG A 3 0.17 -19.94 24.15
N GLU A 4 0.21 -21.16 23.62
CA GLU A 4 1.30 -21.59 22.74
C GLU A 4 1.48 -20.51 21.68
N LYS A 5 2.58 -19.76 21.78
CA LYS A 5 3.08 -19.01 20.63
C LYS A 5 3.48 -20.06 19.61
N SER A 6 2.56 -20.42 18.73
CA SER A 6 2.89 -20.90 17.39
C SER A 6 3.92 -19.91 16.84
N LYS A 7 5.20 -20.26 16.97
CA LYS A 7 6.29 -19.56 16.29
C LYS A 7 6.08 -19.93 14.83
N SER A 8 5.20 -19.21 14.14
CA SER A 8 5.16 -19.29 12.68
C SER A 8 6.57 -18.96 12.23
N THR A 9 7.26 -19.95 11.67
CA THR A 9 8.60 -19.80 11.12
C THR A 9 8.48 -18.84 9.95
N VAL A 10 8.71 -17.55 10.21
CA VAL A 10 8.70 -16.51 9.19
C VAL A 10 9.73 -16.90 8.14
N LEU A 11 9.27 -17.24 6.94
CA LEU A 11 10.12 -17.64 5.84
C LEU A 11 11.07 -16.48 5.49
N ASN A 12 12.30 -16.78 5.05
CA ASN A 12 13.10 -15.73 4.43
C ASN A 12 12.53 -15.35 3.05
N SER A 13 13.01 -14.24 2.50
CA SER A 13 12.55 -13.73 1.21
C SER A 13 12.71 -14.74 0.06
N ALA A 14 13.70 -15.63 0.10
CA ALA A 14 13.95 -16.58 -0.98
C ALA A 14 13.03 -17.77 -0.92
N SER A 15 12.83 -18.33 0.26
CA SER A 15 11.84 -19.38 0.49
C SER A 15 10.44 -18.90 0.13
N MET A 16 10.12 -17.65 0.47
CA MET A 16 8.83 -17.04 0.08
C MET A 16 8.71 -16.87 -1.43
N HIS A 17 9.73 -16.32 -2.11
CA HIS A 17 9.71 -16.22 -3.57
C HIS A 17 9.56 -17.60 -4.24
N ASN A 18 10.26 -18.61 -3.72
CA ASN A 18 10.18 -19.98 -4.23
C ASN A 18 8.78 -20.60 -4.05
N GLN A 19 8.14 -20.39 -2.90
CA GLN A 19 6.75 -20.81 -2.66
C GLN A 19 5.78 -20.09 -3.58
N ASN A 20 5.97 -18.79 -3.78
CA ASN A 20 5.14 -17.98 -4.68
C ASN A 20 5.26 -18.48 -6.12
N SER A 21 6.48 -18.77 -6.59
CA SER A 21 6.69 -19.38 -7.91
C SER A 21 6.03 -20.76 -8.02
N TYR A 22 6.11 -21.60 -7.00
CA TYR A 22 5.41 -22.88 -6.97
C TYR A 22 3.88 -22.69 -7.07
N ALA A 23 3.29 -21.82 -6.25
CA ALA A 23 1.85 -21.58 -6.24
C ALA A 23 1.35 -21.08 -7.62
N TYR A 24 2.11 -20.19 -8.25
CA TYR A 24 1.82 -19.72 -9.61
C TYR A 24 1.89 -20.85 -10.64
N LEU A 25 3.00 -21.59 -10.67
CA LEU A 25 3.24 -22.65 -11.66
C LEU A 25 2.25 -23.81 -11.49
N LYS A 26 1.87 -24.14 -10.26
CA LYS A 26 0.85 -25.16 -9.97
C LYS A 26 -0.51 -24.82 -10.59
N ASN A 27 -0.85 -23.53 -10.61
CA ASN A 27 -2.10 -23.04 -11.21
C ASN A 27 -1.99 -22.79 -12.72
N LEU A 28 -0.81 -22.94 -13.33
CA LEU A 28 -0.60 -22.75 -14.75
C LEU A 28 -0.62 -24.08 -15.50
N SER A 29 -1.61 -24.27 -16.37
CA SER A 29 -1.71 -25.47 -17.21
C SER A 29 -0.96 -25.28 -18.53
N VAL A 30 0.24 -25.84 -18.66
CA VAL A 30 1.02 -25.80 -19.91
C VAL A 30 0.50 -26.89 -20.87
N PRO A 31 0.05 -26.54 -22.09
CA PRO A 31 -0.38 -27.52 -23.10
C PRO A 31 0.73 -28.51 -23.49
N ALA A 32 0.34 -29.75 -23.81
CA ALA A 32 1.28 -30.83 -24.15
C ALA A 32 2.21 -30.47 -25.31
N PHE A 33 1.69 -29.87 -26.38
CA PHE A 33 2.52 -29.48 -27.54
C PHE A 33 3.57 -28.41 -27.19
N ILE A 34 3.27 -27.52 -26.23
CA ILE A 34 4.26 -26.56 -25.72
C ILE A 34 5.33 -27.31 -24.94
N LEU A 35 4.95 -28.27 -24.09
CA LEU A 35 5.91 -29.11 -23.37
C LEU A 35 6.80 -29.90 -24.32
N ASP A 36 6.27 -30.40 -25.45
CA ASP A 36 7.06 -31.11 -26.46
C ASP A 36 8.13 -30.20 -27.07
N ILE A 37 7.78 -28.98 -27.46
CA ILE A 37 8.75 -27.97 -27.97
C ILE A 37 9.79 -27.64 -26.89
N LEU A 38 9.35 -27.38 -25.66
CA LEU A 38 10.25 -27.04 -24.56
C LEU A 38 11.20 -28.20 -24.19
N SER A 39 10.77 -29.45 -24.36
CA SER A 39 11.58 -30.63 -24.03
C SER A 39 12.83 -30.75 -24.91
N GLN A 40 12.81 -30.19 -26.11
CA GLN A 40 13.98 -30.13 -27.00
C GLN A 40 15.09 -29.21 -26.47
N HIS A 41 14.79 -28.38 -25.47
CA HIS A 41 15.72 -27.44 -24.88
C HIS A 41 16.03 -27.71 -23.40
N ASP A 42 15.07 -28.23 -22.64
CA ASP A 42 15.23 -28.52 -21.21
C ASP A 42 14.24 -29.61 -20.76
N GLU A 43 14.67 -30.88 -20.84
CA GLU A 43 13.87 -32.03 -20.42
C GLU A 43 13.52 -31.99 -18.92
N LEU A 44 14.46 -31.55 -18.08
CA LEU A 44 14.27 -31.48 -16.63
C LEU A 44 13.20 -30.46 -16.25
N LEU A 45 13.19 -29.29 -16.90
CA LEU A 45 12.14 -28.29 -16.74
C LEU A 45 10.77 -28.91 -17.04
N VAL A 46 10.63 -29.61 -18.16
CA VAL A 46 9.37 -30.23 -18.59
C VAL A 46 8.94 -31.32 -17.61
N GLU A 47 9.86 -32.14 -17.11
CA GLU A 47 9.56 -33.15 -16.09
C GLU A 47 8.99 -32.52 -14.82
N ILE A 48 9.59 -31.41 -14.36
CA ILE A 48 9.10 -30.66 -13.18
C ILE A 48 7.70 -30.09 -13.45
N LEU A 49 7.49 -29.45 -14.62
CA LEU A 49 6.20 -28.85 -14.99
C LEU A 49 5.08 -29.90 -15.10
N LYS A 50 5.38 -31.11 -15.59
CA LYS A 50 4.41 -32.22 -15.64
C LYS A 50 4.01 -32.68 -14.23
N LYS A 51 4.97 -32.76 -13.30
CA LYS A 51 4.74 -33.22 -11.93
C LYS A 51 4.15 -32.16 -11.00
N ILE A 52 4.25 -30.87 -11.34
CA ILE A 52 3.97 -29.79 -10.38
C ILE A 52 2.50 -29.72 -9.96
N LYS A 53 1.56 -30.03 -10.87
CA LYS A 53 0.11 -29.97 -10.63
C LYS A 53 -0.32 -30.85 -9.45
N ASP A 54 0.17 -32.07 -9.41
CA ASP A 54 -0.19 -33.07 -8.40
C ASP A 54 0.78 -33.10 -7.21
N SER A 55 1.88 -32.35 -7.30
CA SER A 55 2.88 -32.29 -6.23
C SER A 55 2.44 -31.40 -5.06
N VAL A 56 2.98 -31.70 -3.88
CA VAL A 56 3.04 -30.79 -2.72
C VAL A 56 4.33 -29.96 -2.84
N TYR A 57 4.32 -28.73 -2.30
CA TYR A 57 5.49 -27.86 -2.28
C TYR A 57 6.72 -28.57 -1.72
N ASN A 58 7.79 -28.65 -2.52
CA ASN A 58 9.07 -29.23 -2.12
C ASN A 58 10.14 -28.14 -2.01
N GLN A 59 10.58 -27.83 -0.79
CA GLN A 59 11.61 -26.82 -0.54
C GLN A 59 12.97 -27.11 -1.20
N LYS A 60 13.25 -28.35 -1.62
CA LYS A 60 14.48 -28.71 -2.34
C LYS A 60 14.44 -28.30 -3.82
N VAL A 61 13.25 -28.08 -4.38
CA VAL A 61 13.08 -27.63 -5.77
C VAL A 61 13.13 -26.10 -5.82
N ILE A 62 13.93 -25.55 -6.74
CA ILE A 62 14.07 -24.11 -6.94
C ILE A 62 13.04 -23.65 -7.98
N TYR A 63 11.76 -23.65 -7.61
CA TYR A 63 10.65 -23.20 -8.46
C TYR A 63 10.81 -21.77 -9.01
N GLY A 64 11.56 -20.89 -8.32
CA GLY A 64 11.93 -19.59 -8.89
C GLY A 64 12.73 -19.70 -10.20
N ASN A 65 13.62 -20.69 -10.30
CA ASN A 65 14.36 -20.97 -11.54
C ASN A 65 13.44 -21.61 -12.58
N VAL A 66 12.55 -22.52 -12.18
CA VAL A 66 11.55 -23.15 -13.07
C VAL A 66 10.69 -22.08 -13.72
N TYR A 67 10.19 -21.13 -12.93
CA TYR A 67 9.40 -19.99 -13.40
C TYR A 67 10.20 -19.15 -14.40
N TYR A 68 11.42 -18.74 -14.04
CA TYR A 68 12.29 -17.95 -14.92
C TYR A 68 12.58 -18.66 -16.25
N LEU A 69 12.95 -19.94 -16.20
CA LEU A 69 13.29 -20.74 -17.36
C LEU A 69 12.09 -20.97 -18.27
N LEU A 70 10.91 -21.27 -17.71
CA LEU A 70 9.66 -21.41 -18.46
C LEU A 70 9.43 -20.16 -19.33
N PHE A 71 9.37 -18.98 -18.72
CA PHE A 71 9.07 -17.77 -19.48
C PHE A 71 10.18 -17.37 -20.46
N LYS A 72 11.45 -17.59 -20.10
CA LYS A 72 12.58 -17.37 -21.01
C LYS A 72 12.46 -18.23 -22.27
N LEU A 73 12.15 -19.53 -22.12
CA LEU A 73 12.03 -20.45 -23.24
C LEU A 73 10.74 -20.21 -24.05
N LEU A 74 9.62 -19.91 -23.38
CA LEU A 74 8.37 -19.55 -24.06
C LEU A 74 8.55 -18.35 -25.00
N GLU A 75 9.28 -17.32 -24.56
CA GLU A 75 9.49 -16.13 -25.39
C GLU A 75 10.47 -16.42 -26.53
N LYS A 76 11.55 -17.16 -26.23
CA LYS A 76 12.55 -17.56 -27.24
C LYS A 76 11.91 -18.36 -28.38
N ASN A 77 10.96 -19.22 -28.06
CA ASN A 77 10.34 -20.15 -29.02
C ASN A 77 8.90 -19.73 -29.40
N LEU A 78 8.52 -18.47 -29.18
CA LEU A 78 7.13 -18.02 -29.36
C LEU A 78 6.63 -18.22 -30.80
N THR A 79 7.49 -18.01 -31.80
CA THR A 79 7.15 -18.20 -33.22
C THR A 79 6.81 -19.67 -33.51
N GLU A 80 7.70 -20.59 -33.12
CA GLU A 80 7.51 -22.03 -33.29
C GLU A 80 6.26 -22.55 -32.56
N ILE A 81 6.02 -22.06 -31.33
CA ILE A 81 4.83 -22.39 -30.54
C ILE A 81 3.55 -21.99 -31.30
N LYS A 82 3.51 -20.78 -31.87
CA LYS A 82 2.36 -20.28 -32.63
C LYS A 82 2.14 -21.05 -33.93
N GLU A 83 3.22 -21.35 -34.65
CA GLU A 83 3.17 -22.11 -35.90
C GLU A 83 2.70 -23.54 -35.65
N THR A 84 3.24 -24.20 -34.62
CA THR A 84 2.85 -25.55 -34.23
C THR A 84 1.39 -25.61 -33.78
N ALA A 85 0.94 -24.63 -32.98
CA ALA A 85 -0.47 -24.55 -32.59
C ALA A 85 -1.37 -24.45 -33.82
N LYS A 86 -1.02 -23.61 -34.81
CA LYS A 86 -1.76 -23.48 -36.06
C LYS A 86 -1.76 -24.77 -36.89
N GLN A 87 -0.62 -25.42 -37.03
CA GLN A 87 -0.49 -26.67 -37.79
C GLN A 87 -1.29 -27.82 -37.15
N LYS A 88 -1.41 -27.82 -35.82
CA LYS A 88 -2.11 -28.86 -35.05
C LYS A 88 -3.58 -28.51 -34.75
N GLY A 89 -4.08 -27.33 -35.12
CA GLY A 89 -5.43 -26.88 -34.76
C GLY A 89 -5.63 -26.66 -33.25
N GLN A 90 -4.57 -26.23 -32.55
CA GLN A 90 -4.52 -26.05 -31.08
C GLN A 90 -4.47 -24.58 -30.66
N GLU A 91 -4.90 -23.65 -31.53
CA GLU A 91 -4.88 -22.21 -31.25
C GLU A 91 -5.72 -21.82 -30.04
N GLU A 92 -6.86 -22.47 -29.80
CA GLU A 92 -7.69 -22.21 -28.63
C GLU A 92 -6.98 -22.62 -27.33
N GLN A 93 -6.30 -23.77 -27.32
CA GLN A 93 -5.51 -24.21 -26.17
C GLN A 93 -4.34 -23.26 -25.90
N LEU A 94 -3.73 -22.69 -26.96
CA LEU A 94 -2.70 -21.67 -26.84
C LEU A 94 -3.27 -20.37 -26.27
N ASP A 95 -4.45 -19.95 -26.75
CA ASP A 95 -5.15 -18.76 -26.26
C ASP A 95 -5.48 -18.90 -24.77
N ASP A 96 -6.04 -20.04 -24.35
CA ASP A 96 -6.33 -20.33 -22.93
C ASP A 96 -5.08 -20.30 -22.06
N PHE A 97 -3.97 -20.85 -22.55
CA PHE A 97 -2.69 -20.81 -21.85
C PHE A 97 -2.18 -19.37 -21.66
N PHE A 98 -2.19 -18.55 -22.72
CA PHE A 98 -1.79 -17.14 -22.61
C PHE A 98 -2.74 -16.31 -21.75
N PHE A 99 -4.04 -16.63 -21.77
CA PHE A 99 -5.01 -16.04 -20.86
C PHE A 99 -4.64 -16.35 -19.40
N ALA A 100 -4.34 -17.61 -19.09
CA ALA A 100 -3.99 -18.09 -17.76
C ALA A 100 -2.65 -17.55 -17.21
N ILE A 101 -1.74 -17.05 -18.06
CA ILE A 101 -0.52 -16.37 -17.58
C ILE A 101 -0.86 -15.12 -16.75
N TYR A 102 -1.88 -14.37 -17.16
CA TYR A 102 -2.30 -13.15 -16.47
C TYR A 102 -3.48 -13.41 -15.53
N HIS A 103 -4.41 -14.26 -15.94
CA HIS A 103 -5.56 -14.68 -15.14
C HIS A 103 -5.21 -15.86 -14.22
N ASN A 104 -4.18 -15.67 -13.39
CA ASN A 104 -3.68 -16.68 -12.46
C ASN A 104 -4.07 -16.33 -11.02
N ASP A 105 -5.12 -16.98 -10.51
CA ASP A 105 -5.56 -16.81 -9.12
C ASP A 105 -4.78 -17.72 -8.16
N ASN A 106 -3.52 -17.38 -7.94
CA ASN A 106 -2.60 -18.14 -7.09
C ASN A 106 -2.68 -17.83 -5.59
N ASN A 107 -3.56 -16.92 -5.16
CA ASN A 107 -3.72 -16.54 -3.74
C ASN A 107 -2.40 -16.13 -3.05
N ILE A 108 -1.35 -15.75 -3.79
CA ILE A 108 -0.03 -15.42 -3.24
C ILE A 108 -0.13 -14.23 -2.30
N LEU A 109 -0.91 -13.20 -2.65
CA LEU A 109 -1.04 -11.99 -1.83
C LEU A 109 -1.60 -12.29 -0.44
N ASN A 110 -2.69 -13.08 -0.39
CA ASN A 110 -3.32 -13.47 0.86
C ASN A 110 -2.43 -14.39 1.71
N SER A 111 -1.82 -15.40 1.09
CA SER A 111 -0.89 -16.32 1.77
C SER A 111 0.30 -15.56 2.37
N VAL A 112 0.87 -14.63 1.59
CA VAL A 112 2.00 -13.80 2.01
C VAL A 112 1.57 -12.88 3.16
N TYR A 113 0.41 -12.21 3.07
CA TYR A 113 -0.11 -11.35 4.14
C TYR A 113 -0.32 -12.09 5.46
N LYS A 114 -0.94 -13.28 5.43
CA LYS A 114 -1.17 -14.11 6.63
C LYS A 114 0.12 -14.37 7.43
N GLN A 115 1.27 -14.52 6.76
CA GLN A 115 2.56 -14.78 7.43
C GLN A 115 3.10 -13.57 8.22
N PHE A 116 2.68 -12.35 7.89
CA PHE A 116 3.16 -11.15 8.58
C PHE A 116 2.05 -10.23 9.08
N LYS A 117 0.79 -10.68 9.06
CA LYS A 117 -0.36 -9.96 9.64
C LYS A 117 -0.04 -9.42 11.04
N TYR A 118 0.60 -10.23 11.89
CA TYR A 118 1.06 -9.82 13.22
C TYR A 118 1.96 -8.56 13.23
N LEU A 119 2.72 -8.29 12.17
CA LEU A 119 3.52 -7.06 12.05
C LEU A 119 2.61 -5.86 11.81
N ALA A 120 1.58 -6.00 10.98
CA ALA A 120 0.56 -4.98 10.75
C ALA A 120 -0.19 -4.68 12.05
N ASP A 121 -0.69 -5.71 12.74
CA ASP A 121 -1.44 -5.62 14.01
C ASP A 121 -0.65 -4.97 15.15
N THR A 122 0.68 -5.11 15.10
CA THR A 122 1.58 -4.54 16.11
C THR A 122 2.26 -3.26 15.63
N THR A 123 1.82 -2.66 14.53
CA THR A 123 2.32 -1.36 14.05
C THR A 123 1.98 -0.28 15.06
N THR A 124 2.96 0.57 15.37
CA THR A 124 2.75 1.73 16.24
C THR A 124 3.57 2.90 15.72
N PRO A 125 3.24 4.17 16.06
CA PRO A 125 3.97 5.33 15.57
C PRO A 125 5.46 5.26 15.97
N ARG A 126 5.78 4.61 17.10
CA ARG A 126 7.16 4.42 17.57
C ARG A 126 7.95 3.44 16.70
N LYS A 127 7.34 2.33 16.31
CA LYS A 127 8.01 1.31 15.49
C LYS A 127 8.22 1.94 14.11
N GLY A 128 9.48 1.99 13.64
CA GLY A 128 9.81 2.59 12.33
C GLY A 128 9.04 1.94 11.18
N SER A 129 9.19 2.45 9.95
CA SER A 129 8.45 1.96 8.78
C SER A 129 8.38 0.43 8.70
N ASN A 130 7.19 -0.10 8.37
CA ASN A 130 6.96 -1.54 8.19
C ASN A 130 7.95 -2.16 7.20
N GLU A 131 8.48 -1.39 6.25
CA GLU A 131 9.66 -1.70 5.44
C GLU A 131 10.78 -2.38 6.24
N ARG A 132 11.34 -1.70 7.24
CA ARG A 132 12.50 -2.21 8.01
C ARG A 132 12.12 -3.40 8.87
N ARG A 133 10.88 -3.46 9.35
CA ARG A 133 10.40 -4.55 10.21
C ARG A 133 10.26 -5.83 9.43
N ILE A 134 9.60 -5.78 8.28
CA ILE A 134 9.46 -6.91 7.35
C ILE A 134 10.85 -7.35 6.89
N THR A 135 11.69 -6.44 6.40
CA THR A 135 13.06 -6.80 5.98
C THR A 135 13.87 -7.45 7.11
N LYS A 136 13.75 -6.98 8.35
CA LYS A 136 14.43 -7.59 9.50
C LYS A 136 13.87 -8.97 9.84
N SER A 137 12.56 -9.17 9.77
CA SER A 137 11.93 -10.49 10.01
C SER A 137 12.39 -11.51 8.96
N LEU A 138 12.54 -11.08 7.71
CA LEU A 138 12.95 -11.96 6.60
C LEU A 138 14.47 -12.21 6.52
N LYS A 139 15.31 -11.33 7.09
CA LYS A 139 16.78 -11.49 7.11
C LYS A 139 17.30 -12.49 8.15
N LYS A 140 16.47 -12.95 9.09
CA LYS A 140 16.90 -13.76 10.24
C LYS A 140 17.28 -15.21 9.91
N ILE A 141 17.11 -15.66 8.66
CA ILE A 141 17.37 -17.05 8.28
C ILE A 141 18.38 -17.04 7.13
N PRO A 142 19.58 -17.63 7.29
CA PRO A 142 20.56 -17.71 6.21
C PRO A 142 19.95 -18.40 4.98
N LEU A 143 20.29 -17.89 3.80
CA LEU A 143 19.85 -18.46 2.53
C LEU A 143 20.51 -19.83 2.35
N PRO A 144 19.76 -20.91 2.07
CA PRO A 144 20.38 -22.12 1.56
C PRO A 144 21.10 -21.78 0.24
N PRO A 145 22.34 -22.24 0.01
CA PRO A 145 23.17 -21.87 -1.16
C PRO A 145 22.42 -22.01 -2.51
N GLN A 146 21.58 -23.03 -2.59
CA GLN A 146 20.76 -23.40 -3.74
C GLN A 146 19.66 -22.38 -4.13
N HIS A 147 19.17 -21.53 -3.22
CA HIS A 147 18.11 -20.53 -3.55
C HIS A 147 18.66 -19.16 -3.98
N SER A 148 19.97 -19.04 -4.22
CA SER A 148 20.65 -17.76 -4.39
C SER A 148 20.80 -17.27 -5.85
N VAL A 149 20.40 -18.08 -6.84
CA VAL A 149 20.82 -17.90 -8.24
C VAL A 149 19.99 -16.88 -9.03
N ASN A 150 18.68 -16.73 -8.75
CA ASN A 150 17.81 -15.72 -9.39
C ASN A 150 16.86 -15.08 -8.37
N HIS A 151 17.41 -14.34 -7.41
CA HIS A 151 16.62 -13.81 -6.29
C HIS A 151 16.25 -12.32 -6.47
N PRO A 152 14.98 -11.92 -6.29
CA PRO A 152 14.54 -10.53 -6.42
C PRO A 152 15.25 -9.52 -5.51
N VAL A 153 15.71 -9.93 -4.31
CA VAL A 153 16.48 -9.03 -3.43
C VAL A 153 17.85 -8.69 -4.02
N LYS A 154 18.48 -9.61 -4.78
CA LYS A 154 19.73 -9.31 -5.49
C LYS A 154 19.47 -8.29 -6.61
N SER A 155 18.36 -8.41 -7.35
CA SER A 155 17.95 -7.41 -8.38
C SER A 155 17.69 -6.01 -7.80
N GLY A 156 17.47 -5.93 -6.48
CA GLY A 156 17.30 -4.71 -5.72
C GLY A 156 18.59 -4.08 -5.20
N GLU A 157 19.74 -4.75 -5.30
CA GLU A 157 21.05 -4.24 -4.88
C GLU A 157 21.56 -3.18 -5.85
N ALA A 158 22.19 -2.12 -5.32
CA ALA A 158 22.62 -0.97 -6.11
C ALA A 158 23.48 -1.35 -7.33
N TRP A 159 24.30 -2.41 -7.20
CA TRP A 159 25.15 -2.94 -8.27
C TRP A 159 24.36 -3.66 -9.38
N GLN A 160 23.41 -4.54 -9.06
CA GLN A 160 22.56 -5.16 -10.08
C GLN A 160 21.58 -4.17 -10.71
N ARG A 161 21.12 -3.14 -9.97
CA ARG A 161 20.39 -2.02 -10.58
C ARG A 161 21.24 -1.29 -11.61
N LEU A 162 22.52 -1.07 -11.32
CA LEU A 162 23.48 -0.46 -12.23
C LEU A 162 23.69 -1.32 -13.48
N LEU A 163 23.88 -2.63 -13.32
CA LEU A 163 24.06 -3.59 -14.43
C LEU A 163 22.78 -3.84 -15.26
N SER A 164 21.61 -3.88 -14.62
CA SER A 164 20.31 -4.00 -15.30
C SER A 164 19.97 -2.80 -16.19
N ASN A 165 20.64 -1.67 -16.00
CA ASN A 165 20.49 -0.50 -16.88
C ASN A 165 21.29 -0.62 -18.19
N PHE A 166 22.16 -1.63 -18.31
CA PHE A 166 22.96 -1.90 -19.51
C PHE A 166 22.57 -3.20 -20.21
N GLY A 167 21.53 -3.90 -19.75
CA GLY A 167 21.06 -5.17 -20.32
C GLY A 167 19.55 -5.24 -20.47
N ASP A 168 19.05 -6.43 -20.82
CA ASP A 168 17.62 -6.70 -20.96
C ASP A 168 16.85 -6.45 -19.65
N TYR A 169 15.74 -5.72 -19.77
CA TYR A 169 14.78 -5.53 -18.69
C TYR A 169 13.44 -6.16 -19.06
N LYS A 170 13.09 -7.24 -18.36
CA LYS A 170 11.84 -8.00 -18.56
C LYS A 170 11.18 -8.28 -17.22
N SER A 171 10.25 -7.41 -16.81
CA SER A 171 9.61 -7.44 -15.48
C SER A 171 9.01 -8.81 -15.13
N GLN A 172 8.36 -9.43 -16.12
CA GLN A 172 7.69 -10.72 -15.99
C GLN A 172 8.62 -11.86 -15.52
N TYR A 173 9.91 -11.82 -15.86
CA TYR A 173 10.82 -12.96 -15.62
C TYR A 173 11.58 -12.85 -14.31
N GLN A 174 11.83 -11.62 -13.87
CA GLN A 174 12.79 -11.38 -12.81
C GLN A 174 12.12 -11.31 -11.45
N THR A 175 11.03 -10.58 -11.33
CA THR A 175 10.50 -10.18 -10.01
C THR A 175 8.99 -10.17 -9.92
N ASN A 176 8.28 -10.29 -11.04
CA ASN A 176 6.85 -10.15 -11.07
C ASN A 176 6.15 -11.46 -11.36
N ILE A 177 5.38 -11.94 -10.38
CA ILE A 177 4.47 -13.07 -10.55
C ILE A 177 3.04 -12.49 -10.68
N PRO A 178 2.37 -12.62 -11.83
CA PRO A 178 1.00 -12.17 -11.99
C PRO A 178 0.08 -12.79 -10.95
N SER A 179 -0.89 -12.01 -10.48
CA SER A 179 -1.86 -12.43 -9.47
C SER A 179 -3.14 -11.61 -9.64
N ILE A 180 -4.24 -12.08 -9.08
CA ILE A 180 -5.51 -11.36 -9.01
C ILE A 180 -5.64 -10.75 -7.61
N ARG A 181 -6.15 -9.53 -7.53
CA ARG A 181 -6.54 -8.91 -6.26
C ARG A 181 -8.02 -9.12 -6.05
N HIS A 182 -8.37 -9.50 -4.82
CA HIS A 182 -9.73 -9.72 -4.40
C HIS A 182 -10.08 -8.72 -3.31
N TYR A 183 -11.24 -8.09 -3.44
CA TYR A 183 -11.79 -7.17 -2.47
C TYR A 183 -13.25 -7.50 -2.24
N GLU A 184 -13.71 -7.48 -0.98
CA GLU A 184 -15.05 -7.95 -0.64
C GLU A 184 -16.14 -7.18 -1.39
N TYR A 185 -16.00 -5.86 -1.50
CA TYR A 185 -16.98 -5.03 -2.21
C TYR A 185 -17.19 -5.41 -3.69
N GLN A 186 -16.22 -6.10 -4.30
CA GLN A 186 -16.30 -6.54 -5.69
C GLN A 186 -17.16 -7.79 -5.88
N ASN A 187 -17.48 -8.52 -4.79
CA ASN A 187 -18.31 -9.73 -4.85
C ASN A 187 -19.81 -9.41 -5.03
N HIS A 188 -20.21 -8.15 -4.84
CA HIS A 188 -21.62 -7.75 -4.78
C HIS A 188 -22.12 -7.01 -6.03
N GLN A 189 -21.21 -6.57 -6.91
CA GLN A 189 -21.54 -5.90 -8.16
C GLN A 189 -20.48 -6.22 -9.23
N THR A 190 -20.83 -6.04 -10.50
CA THR A 190 -19.88 -6.26 -11.59
C THR A 190 -18.85 -5.14 -11.64
N TYR A 191 -17.65 -5.43 -11.10
CA TYR A 191 -16.46 -4.58 -11.21
C TYR A 191 -15.42 -5.22 -12.13
N PRO A 192 -14.51 -4.43 -12.73
CA PRO A 192 -13.40 -4.98 -13.50
C PRO A 192 -12.51 -5.87 -12.63
N THR A 193 -12.07 -7.00 -13.16
CA THR A 193 -11.05 -7.82 -12.49
C THR A 193 -9.75 -7.02 -12.36
N GLU A 194 -9.25 -6.85 -11.14
CA GLU A 194 -7.97 -6.19 -10.91
C GLU A 194 -6.82 -7.20 -10.98
N TYR A 195 -6.03 -7.09 -12.05
CA TYR A 195 -4.79 -7.84 -12.17
C TYR A 195 -3.64 -7.09 -11.52
N ARG A 196 -2.78 -7.84 -10.82
CA ARG A 196 -1.49 -7.36 -10.33
C ARG A 196 -0.36 -8.03 -11.11
N PHE A 197 0.16 -7.29 -12.08
CA PHE A 197 1.42 -7.52 -12.77
C PHE A 197 2.14 -6.18 -12.97
N GLY A 198 3.46 -6.23 -13.16
CA GLY A 198 4.32 -5.05 -13.33
C GLY A 198 4.30 -4.55 -14.75
N THR A 199 5.23 -3.65 -15.06
CA THR A 199 5.24 -3.04 -16.38
C THR A 199 5.33 -4.08 -17.50
N GLN A 200 4.47 -3.94 -18.50
CA GLN A 200 4.48 -4.79 -19.69
C GLN A 200 5.36 -4.21 -20.81
N GLY A 201 5.90 -3.00 -20.65
CA GLY A 201 7.01 -2.55 -21.48
C GLY A 201 8.34 -3.14 -21.01
N GLN A 202 9.21 -3.45 -21.96
CA GLN A 202 10.45 -4.18 -21.79
C GLN A 202 11.58 -3.45 -22.52
N ARG A 203 12.82 -3.70 -22.07
CA ARG A 203 14.01 -3.46 -22.87
C ARG A 203 14.57 -4.83 -23.29
N HIS A 204 14.68 -5.08 -24.59
CA HIS A 204 15.16 -6.32 -25.14
C HIS A 204 16.16 -6.03 -26.25
N HIS A 205 17.41 -6.48 -26.09
CA HIS A 205 18.51 -6.22 -27.00
C HIS A 205 18.70 -4.72 -27.32
N ASN A 206 18.59 -3.88 -26.29
CA ASN A 206 18.61 -2.40 -26.37
C ASN A 206 17.39 -1.74 -27.01
N ASP A 207 16.42 -2.49 -27.50
CA ASP A 207 15.18 -1.94 -28.01
C ASP A 207 14.09 -1.93 -26.93
N TYR A 208 13.27 -0.88 -26.95
CA TYR A 208 12.07 -0.82 -26.12
C TYR A 208 10.91 -1.45 -26.87
N ARG A 209 10.17 -2.33 -26.21
CA ARG A 209 9.02 -3.01 -26.80
C ARG A 209 7.98 -3.38 -25.77
N ILE A 210 6.81 -3.79 -26.22
CA ILE A 210 5.79 -4.42 -25.36
C ILE A 210 6.04 -5.92 -25.25
N ASN A 211 5.77 -6.46 -24.08
CA ASN A 211 5.82 -7.89 -23.80
C ASN A 211 4.92 -8.65 -24.79
N PRO A 212 5.46 -9.56 -25.60
CA PRO A 212 4.68 -10.24 -26.63
C PRO A 212 3.56 -11.13 -26.05
N PHE A 213 3.70 -11.60 -24.81
CA PHE A 213 2.63 -12.31 -24.11
C PHE A 213 1.46 -11.40 -23.77
N PHE A 214 1.73 -10.14 -23.43
CA PHE A 214 0.70 -9.16 -23.13
C PHE A 214 -0.07 -8.75 -24.39
N GLU A 215 0.64 -8.52 -25.51
CA GLU A 215 -0.02 -8.26 -26.79
C GLU A 215 -0.91 -9.44 -27.21
N HIS A 216 -0.44 -10.69 -27.04
CA HIS A 216 -1.27 -11.86 -27.31
C HIS A 216 -2.49 -11.92 -26.39
N TRP A 217 -2.30 -11.66 -25.09
CA TRP A 217 -3.37 -11.56 -24.10
C TRP A 217 -4.44 -10.51 -24.48
N LEU A 218 -4.04 -9.34 -24.97
CA LEU A 218 -4.97 -8.32 -25.44
C LEU A 218 -5.78 -8.78 -26.67
N ARG A 219 -5.19 -9.56 -27.59
CA ARG A 219 -5.94 -10.15 -28.71
C ARG A 219 -7.00 -11.14 -28.23
N ILE A 220 -6.65 -11.98 -27.25
CA ILE A 220 -7.59 -12.93 -26.63
C ILE A 220 -8.73 -12.18 -25.95
N GLN A 221 -8.43 -11.12 -25.20
CA GLN A 221 -9.45 -10.30 -24.54
C GLN A 221 -10.42 -9.69 -25.55
N LYS A 222 -9.93 -9.18 -26.68
CA LYS A 222 -10.76 -8.66 -27.78
C LYS A 222 -11.68 -9.73 -28.36
N LYS A 223 -11.16 -10.96 -28.56
CA LYS A 223 -11.94 -12.11 -29.06
C LYS A 223 -13.01 -12.57 -28.07
N LYS A 224 -12.67 -12.64 -26.78
CA LYS A 224 -13.56 -13.10 -25.71
C LYS A 224 -14.65 -12.10 -25.36
N TYR A 225 -14.36 -10.80 -25.51
CA TYR A 225 -15.27 -9.72 -25.19
C TYR A 225 -15.45 -8.80 -26.41
N PRO A 226 -16.15 -9.27 -27.45
CA PRO A 226 -16.38 -8.48 -28.66
C PRO A 226 -17.18 -7.20 -28.35
N PRO A 227 -17.07 -6.17 -29.19
CA PRO A 227 -17.82 -4.94 -29.01
C PRO A 227 -19.33 -5.18 -29.18
N GLU A 228 -20.14 -4.49 -28.38
CA GLU A 228 -21.61 -4.53 -28.49
C GLU A 228 -22.11 -3.84 -29.77
N LYS A 229 -21.36 -2.85 -30.28
CA LYS A 229 -21.65 -2.11 -31.51
C LYS A 229 -20.48 -2.27 -32.49
N LYS A 230 -20.76 -2.56 -33.76
CA LYS A 230 -19.74 -2.81 -34.80
C LYS A 230 -18.68 -1.70 -34.91
N ASP A 231 -19.09 -0.44 -34.73
CA ASP A 231 -18.23 0.72 -34.98
C ASP A 231 -17.57 1.31 -33.73
N THR A 232 -17.74 0.69 -32.55
CA THR A 232 -17.14 1.18 -31.31
C THR A 232 -16.44 0.03 -30.58
N PRO A 233 -15.11 -0.10 -30.70
CA PRO A 233 -14.36 -1.14 -30.00
C PRO A 233 -14.60 -1.04 -28.49
N ARG A 234 -14.90 -2.16 -27.83
CA ARG A 234 -15.02 -2.22 -26.37
C ARG A 234 -13.62 -2.08 -25.76
N ILE A 235 -13.47 -1.23 -24.75
CA ILE A 235 -12.27 -1.25 -23.91
C ILE A 235 -12.38 -2.46 -23.00
N THR A 236 -11.50 -3.44 -23.19
CA THR A 236 -11.44 -4.66 -22.37
C THR A 236 -10.47 -4.52 -21.19
N HIS A 237 -9.49 -3.63 -21.31
CA HIS A 237 -8.49 -3.42 -20.28
C HIS A 237 -8.16 -1.94 -20.10
N VAL A 238 -8.09 -1.47 -18.86
CA VAL A 238 -7.52 -0.18 -18.51
C VAL A 238 -6.19 -0.41 -17.80
N TYR A 239 -5.12 0.14 -18.37
CA TYR A 239 -3.77 0.05 -17.84
C TYR A 239 -3.37 1.40 -17.22
N ILE A 240 -3.40 1.47 -15.89
CA ILE A 240 -2.96 2.66 -15.15
C ILE A 240 -1.44 2.61 -14.98
N ASN A 241 -0.73 3.36 -15.82
CA ASN A 241 0.73 3.46 -15.81
C ASN A 241 1.20 4.48 -14.77
N ASN A 242 1.92 4.02 -13.73
CA ASN A 242 2.58 4.87 -12.74
C ASN A 242 4.11 4.81 -12.88
N LEU A 243 4.62 4.73 -14.11
CA LEU A 243 6.04 4.92 -14.42
C LEU A 243 6.35 6.40 -14.65
N HIS A 244 7.64 6.73 -14.67
CA HIS A 244 8.06 8.07 -15.03
C HIS A 244 7.86 8.29 -16.53
N ARG A 245 7.11 9.34 -16.88
CA ARG A 245 7.01 9.84 -18.26
C ARG A 245 8.04 10.92 -18.58
N ASP A 246 8.31 11.81 -17.61
CA ASP A 246 9.16 12.99 -17.82
C ASP A 246 9.93 13.38 -16.53
N GLY A 247 11.07 14.06 -16.69
CA GLY A 247 11.95 14.54 -15.62
C GLY A 247 13.45 14.46 -15.94
N PHE A 248 14.25 15.35 -15.32
CA PHE A 248 15.72 15.25 -15.33
C PHE A 248 16.16 14.18 -14.34
N THR A 249 16.76 13.11 -14.83
CA THR A 249 16.92 11.90 -14.02
C THR A 249 18.13 11.07 -14.44
N PRO A 250 18.87 10.44 -13.50
CA PRO A 250 19.97 9.52 -13.81
C PRO A 250 19.50 8.33 -14.68
N PRO A 251 20.43 7.58 -15.31
CA PRO A 251 20.15 6.53 -16.31
C PRO A 251 19.04 5.51 -15.99
N PRO A 252 18.82 5.06 -14.72
CA PRO A 252 17.74 4.10 -14.43
C PRO A 252 16.33 4.61 -14.75
N LEU A 253 16.14 5.93 -14.79
CA LEU A 253 14.86 6.60 -14.94
C LEU A 253 14.60 7.03 -16.40
N LEU A 254 15.65 7.13 -17.23
CA LEU A 254 15.53 7.29 -18.69
C LEU A 254 14.87 6.05 -19.32
N SER A 255 15.23 4.86 -18.84
CA SER A 255 14.59 3.62 -19.30
C SER A 255 13.10 3.53 -18.94
N GLU A 256 12.64 4.15 -17.84
CA GLU A 256 11.21 4.16 -17.51
C GLU A 256 10.42 5.10 -18.45
N GLN A 257 11.04 6.18 -18.93
CA GLN A 257 10.41 7.13 -19.87
C GLN A 257 10.17 6.50 -21.23
N GLU A 258 11.18 5.82 -21.79
CA GLU A 258 11.02 5.12 -23.09
C GLU A 258 10.03 3.96 -22.98
N ILE A 259 10.07 3.20 -21.88
CA ILE A 259 9.05 2.17 -21.60
C ILE A 259 7.64 2.78 -21.51
N THR A 260 7.51 3.97 -20.92
CA THR A 260 6.22 4.68 -20.84
C THR A 260 5.72 5.07 -22.22
N LYS A 261 6.58 5.63 -23.08
CA LYS A 261 6.20 5.98 -24.46
C LYS A 261 5.77 4.76 -25.27
N GLU A 262 6.47 3.63 -25.15
CA GLU A 262 6.07 2.38 -25.81
C GLU A 262 4.71 1.86 -25.34
N LEU A 263 4.41 2.01 -24.05
CA LEU A 263 3.10 1.68 -23.49
C LEU A 263 2.01 2.62 -24.01
N GLU A 264 2.29 3.93 -24.09
CA GLU A 264 1.35 4.93 -24.61
C GLU A 264 1.00 4.65 -26.09
N GLY A 265 1.97 4.22 -26.90
CA GLY A 265 1.76 3.80 -28.29
C GLY A 265 1.06 2.45 -28.47
N LEU A 266 0.74 1.72 -27.40
CA LEU A 266 0.10 0.40 -27.50
C LEU A 266 -1.34 0.50 -28.05
N GLU A 267 -2.01 1.64 -27.86
CA GLU A 267 -3.39 1.87 -28.32
C GLU A 267 -3.53 1.94 -29.85
N ASP A 268 -2.43 2.15 -30.57
CA ASP A 268 -2.38 2.13 -32.03
C ASP A 268 -2.39 0.70 -32.58
N ARG A 269 -1.85 -0.25 -31.80
CA ARG A 269 -1.82 -1.69 -32.13
C ARG A 269 -3.01 -2.45 -31.56
N HIS A 270 -3.61 -1.93 -30.49
CA HIS A 270 -4.74 -2.53 -29.78
C HIS A 270 -5.80 -1.48 -29.47
N ASP A 271 -6.96 -1.57 -30.12
CA ASP A 271 -8.10 -0.66 -29.91
C ASP A 271 -8.97 -0.99 -28.69
N ASN A 272 -8.69 -2.12 -28.02
CA ASN A 272 -9.42 -2.64 -26.87
C ASN A 272 -8.73 -2.38 -25.52
N ILE A 273 -7.72 -1.51 -25.49
CA ILE A 273 -7.01 -1.07 -24.28
C ILE A 273 -7.04 0.45 -24.17
N ALA A 274 -7.07 0.96 -22.94
CA ALA A 274 -6.75 2.35 -22.62
C ALA A 274 -5.53 2.39 -21.70
N VAL A 275 -4.50 3.14 -22.07
CA VAL A 275 -3.28 3.35 -21.30
C VAL A 275 -3.30 4.76 -20.72
N ILE A 276 -3.39 4.84 -19.39
CA ILE A 276 -3.51 6.10 -18.66
C ILE A 276 -2.23 6.31 -17.85
N THR A 277 -1.41 7.28 -18.24
CA THR A 277 -0.19 7.61 -17.49
C THR A 277 -0.50 8.66 -16.42
N LEU A 278 -0.33 8.27 -15.16
CA LEU A 278 -0.56 9.14 -14.01
C LEU A 278 0.75 9.44 -13.27
N PRO A 279 0.84 10.61 -12.59
CA PRO A 279 2.02 11.04 -11.87
C PRO A 279 2.59 9.96 -10.93
N ALA A 280 3.90 9.73 -11.06
CA ALA A 280 4.65 8.68 -10.37
C ALA A 280 5.12 9.12 -8.98
N ASP A 281 6.31 9.72 -8.88
CA ASP A 281 6.86 10.27 -7.63
C ASP A 281 7.64 11.59 -7.79
N GLY A 282 7.63 12.18 -8.98
CA GLY A 282 8.14 13.53 -9.30
C GLY A 282 7.11 14.65 -9.08
N GLY A 283 7.40 15.86 -9.56
CA GLY A 283 6.42 16.96 -9.65
C GLY A 283 5.67 17.27 -8.34
N LEU A 284 4.33 17.24 -8.40
CA LEU A 284 3.45 17.40 -7.22
C LEU A 284 3.57 16.25 -6.23
N MET A 285 3.99 15.08 -6.71
CA MET A 285 4.15 13.87 -5.93
C MET A 285 5.51 13.77 -5.24
N LYS A 286 6.39 14.78 -5.24
CA LYS A 286 7.71 14.69 -4.55
C LYS A 286 7.65 14.17 -3.12
N GLU A 287 8.62 13.32 -2.74
CA GLU A 287 8.64 12.62 -1.43
C GLU A 287 8.52 13.58 -0.24
N ASP A 288 9.10 14.77 -0.29
CA ASP A 288 9.17 15.66 0.87
C ASP A 288 7.97 16.60 1.05
N HIS A 289 7.03 16.65 0.08
CA HIS A 289 5.91 17.58 0.10
C HIS A 289 4.96 17.37 1.28
N TYR A 290 4.69 16.12 1.70
CA TYR A 290 3.87 15.85 2.88
C TYR A 290 4.40 16.48 4.17
N LYS A 291 5.69 16.86 4.24
CA LYS A 291 6.28 17.52 5.41
C LYS A 291 6.05 19.03 5.44
N LYS A 292 5.66 19.63 4.30
CA LYS A 292 5.61 21.08 4.09
C LYS A 292 4.20 21.60 4.33
N THR A 293 3.87 21.83 5.60
CA THR A 293 2.52 22.16 6.07
C THR A 293 2.31 23.63 6.43
N ARG A 294 3.29 24.49 6.14
CA ARG A 294 3.26 25.93 6.48
C ARG A 294 3.34 26.87 5.29
N SER A 295 3.60 26.33 4.10
CA SER A 295 3.54 27.14 2.88
C SER A 295 2.11 27.61 2.66
N SER A 296 1.91 28.80 2.15
CA SER A 296 0.62 29.29 1.69
C SER A 296 0.64 29.38 0.16
N LEU A 297 -0.27 28.65 -0.50
CA LEU A 297 -0.49 28.64 -1.94
C LEU A 297 -1.97 28.96 -2.14
N LYS A 298 -2.30 29.90 -3.03
CA LYS A 298 -3.71 30.27 -3.26
C LYS A 298 -4.46 29.11 -3.90
N TYR A 299 -5.69 28.86 -3.45
CA TYR A 299 -6.59 27.85 -4.01
C TYR A 299 -6.65 27.93 -5.55
N ASP A 300 -6.92 29.12 -6.08
CA ASP A 300 -7.07 29.33 -7.53
C ASP A 300 -5.80 28.98 -8.32
N ASP A 301 -4.62 29.28 -7.78
CA ASP A 301 -3.35 28.96 -8.43
C ASP A 301 -3.13 27.44 -8.46
N VAL A 302 -3.47 26.76 -7.38
CA VAL A 302 -3.37 25.29 -7.31
C VAL A 302 -4.41 24.64 -8.22
N PHE A 303 -5.63 25.15 -8.24
CA PHE A 303 -6.69 24.68 -9.13
C PHE A 303 -6.29 24.83 -10.60
N LYS A 304 -5.80 26.01 -11.00
CA LYS A 304 -5.29 26.26 -12.36
C LYS A 304 -4.10 25.36 -12.71
N GLU A 305 -3.17 25.14 -11.78
CA GLU A 305 -2.05 24.21 -11.97
C GLU A 305 -2.57 22.78 -12.24
N PHE A 306 -3.55 22.29 -11.46
CA PHE A 306 -4.12 20.95 -11.64
C PHE A 306 -4.83 20.81 -12.98
N LEU A 307 -5.66 21.80 -13.32
CA LEU A 307 -6.42 21.81 -14.56
C LEU A 307 -5.49 21.84 -15.78
N ALA A 308 -4.47 22.70 -15.78
CA ALA A 308 -3.48 22.77 -16.85
C ALA A 308 -2.73 21.45 -17.04
N ILE A 309 -2.34 20.77 -15.95
CA ILE A 309 -1.68 19.46 -16.02
C ILE A 309 -2.62 18.40 -16.61
N ALA A 310 -3.87 18.32 -16.14
CA ALA A 310 -4.82 17.30 -16.55
C ALA A 310 -5.29 17.48 -18.01
N LEU A 311 -5.34 18.73 -18.49
CA LEU A 311 -5.58 19.07 -19.90
C LEU A 311 -4.35 18.92 -20.79
N GLU A 312 -3.18 18.58 -20.24
CA GLU A 312 -1.91 18.53 -20.97
C GLU A 312 -1.59 19.84 -21.72
N ASP A 313 -1.91 20.98 -21.12
CA ASP A 313 -1.70 22.32 -21.69
C ASP A 313 -0.21 22.50 -22.11
N PRO A 314 0.07 22.69 -23.42
CA PRO A 314 1.42 22.81 -23.93
C PRO A 314 2.14 24.08 -23.45
N ASP A 315 1.39 25.14 -23.17
CA ASP A 315 1.90 26.46 -22.77
C ASP A 315 2.17 26.56 -21.26
N HIS A 316 1.71 25.56 -20.50
CA HIS A 316 2.00 25.50 -19.07
C HIS A 316 3.51 25.30 -18.83
N SER A 317 4.15 26.28 -18.18
CA SER A 317 5.61 26.44 -18.04
C SER A 317 6.30 25.41 -17.12
N ARG A 318 5.72 24.22 -16.96
CA ARG A 318 6.15 23.25 -15.97
C ARG A 318 7.26 22.35 -16.49
N LYS A 319 8.23 22.09 -15.60
CA LYS A 319 9.39 21.23 -15.87
C LYS A 319 9.10 19.73 -15.95
N ILE A 320 7.97 19.24 -15.43
CA ILE A 320 7.65 17.80 -15.38
C ILE A 320 6.26 17.59 -15.97
N LYS A 321 6.19 16.87 -17.10
CA LYS A 321 4.96 16.48 -17.80
C LYS A 321 4.68 14.98 -17.58
N ASP A 322 4.24 14.63 -16.38
CA ASP A 322 4.06 13.24 -15.90
C ASP A 322 2.61 12.72 -15.96
N PHE A 323 1.78 13.34 -16.77
CA PHE A 323 0.38 12.99 -17.00
C PHE A 323 0.15 12.78 -18.51
N HIS A 324 -0.57 11.71 -18.88
CA HIS A 324 -0.98 11.50 -20.27
C HIS A 324 -2.27 10.68 -20.38
N ILE A 325 -3.17 11.15 -21.23
CA ILE A 325 -4.30 10.38 -21.76
C ILE A 325 -4.33 10.63 -23.27
N SER A 326 -4.32 9.56 -24.08
CA SER A 326 -4.30 9.70 -25.53
C SER A 326 -5.52 10.46 -26.06
N PRO A 327 -5.43 11.18 -27.18
CA PRO A 327 -6.59 11.83 -27.80
C PRO A 327 -7.74 10.86 -28.09
N LYS A 328 -7.42 9.62 -28.45
CA LYS A 328 -8.40 8.54 -28.72
C LYS A 328 -9.22 8.20 -27.48
N ILE A 329 -8.57 8.11 -26.32
CA ILE A 329 -9.27 7.83 -25.05
C ILE A 329 -9.95 9.09 -24.52
N ARG A 330 -9.36 10.28 -24.64
CA ARG A 330 -10.01 11.56 -24.28
C ARG A 330 -11.35 11.73 -25.00
N LYS A 331 -11.41 11.46 -26.31
CA LYS A 331 -12.66 11.50 -27.09
C LYS A 331 -13.72 10.54 -26.53
N ARG A 332 -13.33 9.36 -26.03
CA ARG A 332 -14.26 8.40 -25.42
C ARG A 332 -14.72 8.83 -24.02
N LEU A 333 -13.87 9.54 -23.29
CA LEU A 333 -14.15 10.00 -21.93
C LEU A 333 -14.98 11.28 -21.91
N PHE A 334 -14.79 12.20 -22.85
CA PHE A 334 -15.29 13.58 -22.74
C PHE A 334 -16.06 14.08 -23.97
N ALA A 335 -16.10 13.32 -25.08
CA ALA A 335 -16.66 13.72 -26.37
C ALA A 335 -15.92 14.87 -27.08
N ASP A 336 -15.73 16.03 -26.41
CA ASP A 336 -15.04 17.22 -26.92
C ASP A 336 -14.23 17.97 -25.84
N GLU A 337 -13.47 18.99 -26.25
CA GLU A 337 -12.59 19.77 -25.38
C GLU A 337 -13.34 20.61 -24.34
N ALA A 338 -14.56 21.07 -24.64
CA ALA A 338 -15.34 21.90 -23.73
C ALA A 338 -15.88 21.06 -22.57
N GLU A 339 -16.44 19.89 -22.87
CA GLU A 339 -16.90 18.94 -21.86
C GLU A 339 -15.72 18.32 -21.10
N GLU A 340 -14.55 18.13 -21.75
CA GLU A 340 -13.33 17.71 -21.07
C GLU A 340 -12.91 18.70 -19.99
N LYS A 341 -12.77 19.98 -20.35
CA LYS A 341 -12.40 21.04 -19.41
C LYS A 341 -13.39 21.15 -18.27
N LYS A 342 -14.69 21.06 -18.56
CA LYS A 342 -15.76 21.09 -17.55
C LYS A 342 -15.66 19.89 -16.61
N LYS A 343 -15.62 18.66 -17.14
CA LYS A 343 -15.57 17.45 -16.33
C LYS A 343 -14.31 17.37 -15.47
N ILE A 344 -13.14 17.68 -16.02
CA ILE A 344 -11.89 17.71 -15.25
C ILE A 344 -11.95 18.77 -14.17
N SER A 345 -12.48 19.97 -14.46
CA SER A 345 -12.70 21.01 -13.45
C SER A 345 -13.58 20.52 -12.31
N ASP A 346 -14.71 19.87 -12.62
CA ASP A 346 -15.64 19.34 -11.63
C ASP A 346 -14.99 18.26 -10.77
N LEU A 347 -14.24 17.32 -11.37
CA LEU A 347 -13.52 16.29 -10.64
C LEU A 347 -12.43 16.87 -9.72
N ILE A 348 -11.75 17.94 -10.14
CA ILE A 348 -10.78 18.66 -9.29
C ILE A 348 -11.48 19.33 -8.11
N LYS A 349 -12.60 20.04 -8.34
CA LYS A 349 -13.39 20.67 -7.27
C LYS A 349 -13.90 19.65 -6.26
N LEU A 350 -14.45 18.52 -6.74
CA LEU A 350 -14.85 17.41 -5.89
C LEU A 350 -13.67 16.87 -5.06
N SER A 351 -12.48 16.80 -5.65
CA SER A 351 -11.28 16.36 -4.94
C SER A 351 -10.86 17.30 -3.81
N PHE A 352 -11.05 18.61 -3.99
CA PHE A 352 -10.82 19.58 -2.91
C PHE A 352 -11.89 19.46 -1.83
N ALA A 353 -13.16 19.42 -2.22
CA ALA A 353 -14.29 19.35 -1.31
C ALA A 353 -14.23 18.10 -0.41
N GLU A 354 -13.98 16.91 -0.95
CA GLU A 354 -13.92 15.67 -0.18
C GLU A 354 -12.71 15.57 0.77
N LEU A 355 -11.71 16.44 0.57
CA LEU A 355 -10.57 16.60 1.48
C LEU A 355 -10.72 17.81 2.41
N GLY A 356 -11.91 18.44 2.45
CA GLY A 356 -12.21 19.57 3.32
C GLY A 356 -11.40 20.82 2.97
N ILE A 357 -11.04 21.00 1.69
CA ILE A 357 -10.35 22.18 1.21
C ILE A 357 -11.40 23.12 0.63
N GLU A 358 -11.64 24.23 1.34
CA GLU A 358 -12.59 25.26 0.93
C GLU A 358 -12.07 26.09 -0.23
N GLU A 359 -12.99 26.59 -1.07
CA GLU A 359 -12.66 27.56 -2.10
C GLU A 359 -12.07 28.82 -1.44
N ASN A 360 -11.06 29.42 -2.07
CA ASN A 360 -10.29 30.56 -1.56
C ASN A 360 -9.36 30.30 -0.36
N ALA A 361 -9.31 29.08 0.17
CA ALA A 361 -8.36 28.75 1.23
C ALA A 361 -6.90 28.84 0.74
N ASP A 362 -5.99 29.12 1.67
CA ASP A 362 -4.56 28.94 1.42
C ASP A 362 -4.17 27.48 1.67
N LEU A 363 -3.53 26.86 0.69
CA LEU A 363 -3.06 25.48 0.75
C LEU A 363 -1.57 25.40 1.04
N SER A 364 -1.20 24.45 1.87
CA SER A 364 0.16 23.98 2.01
C SER A 364 0.53 23.01 0.89
N ARG A 365 1.83 22.80 0.69
CA ARG A 365 2.32 21.81 -0.28
C ARG A 365 1.89 20.39 0.08
N ALA A 366 1.68 20.10 1.36
CA ALA A 366 1.12 18.83 1.80
C ALA A 366 -0.35 18.68 1.37
N GLU A 367 -1.15 19.74 1.48
CA GLU A 367 -2.56 19.76 1.07
C GLU A 367 -2.70 19.68 -0.44
N ARG A 368 -1.89 20.45 -1.19
CA ARG A 368 -1.77 20.31 -2.64
C ARG A 368 -1.38 18.88 -3.05
N GLN A 369 -0.42 18.25 -2.38
CA GLN A 369 -0.05 16.86 -2.69
C GLN A 369 -1.21 15.89 -2.41
N ALA A 370 -1.94 16.07 -1.30
CA ALA A 370 -3.09 15.22 -0.97
C ALA A 370 -4.21 15.37 -2.02
N ALA A 371 -4.57 16.60 -2.38
CA ALA A 371 -5.60 16.88 -3.38
C ALA A 371 -5.24 16.32 -4.76
N TRP A 372 -3.99 16.49 -5.20
CA TRP A 372 -3.54 15.90 -6.46
C TRP A 372 -3.53 14.37 -6.42
N PHE A 373 -3.16 13.77 -5.28
CA PHE A 373 -3.19 12.33 -5.11
C PHE A 373 -4.62 11.80 -5.17
N HIS A 374 -5.55 12.46 -4.47
CA HIS A 374 -6.96 12.08 -4.48
C HIS A 374 -7.58 12.22 -5.87
N PHE A 375 -7.32 13.34 -6.56
CA PHE A 375 -7.76 13.57 -7.93
C PHE A 375 -7.27 12.46 -8.87
N CYS A 376 -5.95 12.24 -8.97
CA CYS A 376 -5.40 11.28 -9.92
C CYS A 376 -5.72 9.84 -9.55
N LYS A 377 -5.62 9.46 -8.27
CA LYS A 377 -5.66 8.04 -7.87
C LYS A 377 -7.07 7.56 -7.54
N PHE A 378 -8.02 8.48 -7.30
CA PHE A 378 -9.41 8.14 -7.07
C PHE A 378 -10.36 8.83 -8.07
N LYS A 379 -10.59 10.14 -8.00
CA LYS A 379 -11.68 10.78 -8.77
C LYS A 379 -11.60 10.60 -10.27
N LEU A 380 -10.44 10.89 -10.85
CA LEU A 380 -10.23 10.69 -12.28
C LEU A 380 -10.23 9.20 -12.65
N THR A 381 -9.56 8.35 -11.86
CA THR A 381 -9.55 6.90 -12.08
C THR A 381 -10.95 6.30 -12.06
N ASP A 382 -11.77 6.66 -11.08
CA ASP A 382 -13.14 6.16 -10.94
C ASP A 382 -14.01 6.62 -12.09
N TYR A 383 -13.88 7.88 -12.53
CA TYR A 383 -14.52 8.38 -13.73
C TYR A 383 -14.11 7.57 -14.97
N ILE A 384 -12.81 7.32 -15.16
CA ILE A 384 -12.29 6.54 -16.29
C ILE A 384 -12.84 5.11 -16.27
N LEU A 385 -12.77 4.42 -15.14
CA LEU A 385 -13.21 3.03 -15.03
C LEU A 385 -14.72 2.90 -15.17
N THR A 386 -15.50 3.84 -14.63
CA THR A 386 -16.96 3.86 -14.77
C THR A 386 -17.36 4.17 -16.22
N THR A 387 -16.72 5.15 -16.86
CA THR A 387 -17.07 5.57 -18.23
C THR A 387 -16.65 4.56 -19.29
N LEU A 388 -15.44 3.98 -19.16
CA LEU A 388 -14.94 2.99 -20.11
C LEU A 388 -15.47 1.58 -19.85
N ASN A 389 -15.96 1.31 -18.63
CA ASN A 389 -16.50 0.02 -18.18
C ASN A 389 -15.68 -1.20 -18.65
N PRO A 390 -14.38 -1.27 -18.30
CA PRO A 390 -13.51 -2.32 -18.81
C PRO A 390 -13.83 -3.66 -18.16
N VAL A 391 -13.42 -4.75 -18.82
CA VAL A 391 -13.47 -6.09 -18.21
C VAL A 391 -12.42 -6.23 -17.09
N SER A 392 -11.30 -5.52 -17.23
CA SER A 392 -10.20 -5.62 -16.28
C SER A 392 -9.39 -4.34 -16.16
N VAL A 393 -8.64 -4.23 -15.06
CA VAL A 393 -7.78 -3.09 -14.78
C VAL A 393 -6.44 -3.56 -14.19
N ASN A 394 -5.38 -2.79 -14.40
CA ASN A 394 -4.10 -2.96 -13.72
C ASN A 394 -3.53 -1.61 -13.26
N PHE A 395 -3.08 -1.53 -12.01
CA PHE A 395 -2.32 -0.40 -11.48
C PHE A 395 -0.83 -0.71 -11.50
N SER A 396 -0.17 -0.36 -12.60
CA SER A 396 1.21 -0.73 -12.84
C SER A 396 2.21 0.31 -12.36
N CYS A 397 3.35 -0.19 -11.92
CA CYS A 397 4.64 0.51 -11.97
C CYS A 397 5.68 -0.54 -12.38
N LYS A 398 6.98 -0.32 -12.14
CA LYS A 398 8.02 -1.29 -12.52
C LYS A 398 7.68 -2.72 -12.08
N ASP A 399 7.37 -2.88 -10.78
CA ASP A 399 6.95 -4.13 -10.16
C ASP A 399 5.49 -4.12 -9.69
N ALA A 400 4.67 -3.08 -9.93
CA ALA A 400 3.31 -2.96 -9.36
C ALA A 400 3.21 -3.24 -7.84
N ILE A 401 4.16 -2.70 -7.06
CA ILE A 401 4.21 -2.84 -5.58
C ILE A 401 4.16 -1.49 -4.86
N ASP A 402 4.97 -0.54 -5.34
CA ASP A 402 5.26 0.71 -4.65
C ASP A 402 4.25 1.77 -5.12
N ARG A 403 4.50 2.42 -6.27
CA ARG A 403 3.57 3.40 -6.88
C ARG A 403 2.22 2.78 -7.28
N GLY A 404 2.27 1.67 -8.02
CA GLY A 404 1.06 0.93 -8.42
C GLY A 404 0.29 0.37 -7.22
N GLY A 405 0.99 -0.12 -6.20
CA GLY A 405 0.35 -0.68 -5.01
C GLY A 405 -0.38 0.36 -4.17
N VAL A 406 0.19 1.56 -3.94
CA VAL A 406 -0.55 2.63 -3.25
C VAL A 406 -1.73 3.17 -4.06
N SER A 407 -1.60 3.22 -5.40
CA SER A 407 -2.69 3.66 -6.27
C SER A 407 -3.88 2.71 -6.17
N SER A 408 -3.63 1.41 -6.34
CA SER A 408 -4.62 0.35 -6.20
C SER A 408 -5.28 0.36 -4.80
N ALA A 409 -4.47 0.35 -3.74
CA ALA A 409 -5.00 0.31 -2.38
C ALA A 409 -5.88 1.53 -2.05
N TYR A 410 -5.48 2.72 -2.50
CA TYR A 410 -6.26 3.94 -2.25
C TYR A 410 -7.56 4.00 -3.06
N TYR A 411 -7.50 3.63 -4.35
CA TYR A 411 -8.68 3.55 -5.21
C TYR A 411 -9.73 2.61 -4.60
N ASN A 412 -9.32 1.38 -4.28
CA ASN A 412 -10.23 0.38 -3.74
C ASN A 412 -10.75 0.74 -2.35
N LEU A 413 -9.94 1.39 -1.49
CA LEU A 413 -10.39 1.89 -0.19
C LEU A 413 -11.58 2.84 -0.36
N LEU A 414 -11.41 3.90 -1.16
CA LEU A 414 -12.47 4.89 -1.33
C LEU A 414 -13.65 4.36 -2.14
N LYS A 415 -13.41 3.51 -3.14
CA LYS A 415 -14.51 2.88 -3.89
C LYS A 415 -15.38 2.03 -2.98
N SER A 416 -14.77 1.21 -2.11
CA SER A 416 -15.50 0.37 -1.15
C SER A 416 -16.30 1.19 -0.13
N PHE A 417 -15.83 2.37 0.27
CA PHE A 417 -16.52 3.23 1.23
C PHE A 417 -17.82 3.84 0.70
N GLY A 418 -18.00 3.84 -0.63
CA GLY A 418 -19.24 4.17 -1.31
C GLY A 418 -20.21 2.99 -1.48
N THR A 419 -19.93 1.85 -0.84
CA THR A 419 -20.76 0.63 -0.90
C THR A 419 -21.15 0.18 0.51
N ASP A 420 -22.07 -0.79 0.60
CA ASP A 420 -22.47 -1.42 1.87
C ASP A 420 -21.40 -2.38 2.43
N HIS A 421 -20.35 -2.66 1.65
CA HIS A 421 -19.27 -3.59 1.99
C HIS A 421 -17.91 -2.86 2.00
N PRO A 422 -17.69 -1.89 2.91
CA PRO A 422 -16.44 -1.15 2.97
C PRO A 422 -15.27 -2.07 3.31
N MET A 423 -14.12 -1.77 2.71
CA MET A 423 -12.88 -2.52 2.90
C MET A 423 -12.48 -2.54 4.38
N THR A 424 -12.09 -3.72 4.85
CA THR A 424 -11.57 -3.93 6.20
C THR A 424 -10.12 -3.46 6.35
N GLN A 425 -9.69 -3.25 7.59
CA GLN A 425 -8.28 -2.95 7.88
C GLN A 425 -7.32 -4.04 7.35
N ASP A 426 -7.74 -5.31 7.41
CA ASP A 426 -6.92 -6.44 6.97
C ASP A 426 -6.75 -6.44 5.45
N GLU A 427 -7.83 -6.25 4.69
CA GLU A 427 -7.77 -6.12 3.23
C GLU A 427 -6.91 -4.93 2.80
N PHE A 428 -7.04 -3.79 3.48
CA PHE A 428 -6.23 -2.62 3.19
C PHE A 428 -4.74 -2.87 3.46
N ASN A 429 -4.42 -3.52 4.58
CA ASN A 429 -3.05 -3.88 4.92
C ASN A 429 -2.48 -4.95 3.99
N GLU A 430 -3.28 -5.93 3.56
CA GLU A 430 -2.91 -6.89 2.52
C GLU A 430 -2.55 -6.14 1.23
N ALA A 431 -3.41 -5.21 0.81
CA ALA A 431 -3.24 -4.47 -0.44
C ALA A 431 -1.90 -3.71 -0.52
N ILE A 432 -1.47 -3.10 0.59
CA ILE A 432 -0.24 -2.28 0.68
C ILE A 432 1.02 -3.08 1.06
N LEU A 433 0.90 -4.21 1.77
CA LEU A 433 2.06 -4.94 2.31
C LEU A 433 2.38 -6.25 1.56
N ALA A 434 1.39 -6.95 1.02
CA ALA A 434 1.58 -8.27 0.42
C ALA A 434 2.50 -8.21 -0.80
N ALA A 435 2.19 -7.36 -1.77
CA ALA A 435 2.93 -7.31 -3.02
C ALA A 435 4.41 -6.88 -2.82
N PRO A 436 4.76 -5.82 -2.07
CA PRO A 436 6.16 -5.50 -1.78
C PRO A 436 6.91 -6.63 -1.08
N THR A 437 6.23 -7.36 -0.19
CA THR A 437 6.83 -8.46 0.57
C THR A 437 7.09 -9.66 -0.34
N ALA A 438 6.10 -10.06 -1.14
CA ALA A 438 6.18 -11.16 -2.09
C ALA A 438 7.28 -10.95 -3.15
N VAL A 439 7.47 -9.71 -3.59
CA VAL A 439 8.36 -9.36 -4.71
C VAL A 439 9.77 -9.00 -4.23
N LYS A 440 9.92 -8.23 -3.14
CA LYS A 440 11.21 -7.66 -2.73
C LYS A 440 11.62 -8.02 -1.31
N GLY A 441 10.86 -8.83 -0.58
CA GLY A 441 11.17 -9.18 0.81
C GLY A 441 11.26 -7.96 1.72
N ARG A 442 10.42 -6.94 1.48
CA ARG A 442 10.34 -5.73 2.29
C ARG A 442 8.92 -5.19 2.31
N GLY A 443 8.61 -4.38 3.31
CA GLY A 443 7.42 -3.53 3.26
C GLY A 443 7.54 -2.40 2.23
N ILE A 444 6.44 -1.68 2.05
CA ILE A 444 6.38 -0.50 1.19
C ILE A 444 7.32 0.60 1.70
N ASN A 445 7.97 1.31 0.77
CA ASN A 445 8.97 2.32 1.08
C ASN A 445 8.32 3.68 1.45
N HIS A 446 8.96 4.80 1.09
CA HIS A 446 8.43 6.15 1.25
C HIS A 446 7.06 6.43 0.60
N HIS A 447 6.56 5.65 -0.38
CA HIS A 447 5.21 5.87 -0.95
C HIS A 447 4.09 5.84 0.11
N LEU A 448 4.27 5.08 1.19
CA LEU A 448 3.31 5.04 2.30
C LEU A 448 3.09 6.40 2.97
N LYS A 449 4.09 7.29 2.96
CA LYS A 449 3.96 8.64 3.54
C LYS A 449 3.01 9.53 2.73
N ARG A 450 2.94 9.34 1.40
CA ARG A 450 2.00 10.04 0.52
C ARG A 450 0.59 9.51 0.69
N LEU A 451 0.45 8.18 0.72
CA LEU A 451 -0.82 7.51 1.03
C LEU A 451 -1.35 7.97 2.39
N TRP A 452 -0.49 8.00 3.41
CA TRP A 452 -0.83 8.52 4.72
C TRP A 452 -1.27 9.98 4.66
N ASN A 453 -0.59 10.84 3.90
CA ASN A 453 -0.92 12.27 3.82
C ASN A 453 -2.31 12.53 3.23
N VAL A 454 -2.71 11.76 2.21
CA VAL A 454 -4.06 11.89 1.65
C VAL A 454 -5.12 11.28 2.58
N ILE A 455 -4.82 10.16 3.25
CA ILE A 455 -5.72 9.55 4.25
C ILE A 455 -5.91 10.49 5.44
N ASP A 456 -4.86 11.13 5.95
CA ASP A 456 -4.95 12.11 7.03
C ASP A 456 -5.95 13.23 6.70
N ARG A 457 -5.88 13.78 5.48
CA ARG A 457 -6.82 14.80 5.02
C ARG A 457 -8.24 14.28 4.84
N TYR A 458 -8.39 13.12 4.20
CA TYR A 458 -9.69 12.50 3.99
C TYR A 458 -10.39 12.19 5.33
N VAL A 459 -9.67 11.62 6.30
CA VAL A 459 -10.21 11.32 7.63
C VAL A 459 -10.60 12.60 8.36
N ASN A 460 -9.83 13.69 8.24
CA ASN A 460 -10.17 14.94 8.91
C ASN A 460 -11.43 15.58 8.31
N ALA A 461 -11.57 15.55 6.99
CA ALA A 461 -12.74 16.08 6.29
C ALA A 461 -14.01 15.28 6.55
N ASN A 462 -13.88 13.96 6.72
CA ASN A 462 -15.00 13.02 6.87
C ASN A 462 -15.03 12.36 8.26
N TYR A 463 -14.54 13.07 9.28
CA TYR A 463 -14.27 12.47 10.60
C TYR A 463 -15.52 11.87 11.24
N GLU A 464 -16.62 12.62 11.26
CA GLU A 464 -17.86 12.18 11.89
C GLU A 464 -18.49 10.98 11.16
N ASP A 465 -18.54 10.99 9.81
CA ASP A 465 -19.04 9.85 9.01
C ASP A 465 -18.21 8.58 9.27
N ILE A 466 -16.88 8.69 9.18
CA ILE A 466 -15.99 7.55 9.38
C ILE A 466 -16.08 7.00 10.80
N LYS A 467 -16.22 7.89 11.80
CA LYS A 467 -16.31 7.51 13.21
C LYS A 467 -17.63 6.78 13.50
N GLN A 468 -18.74 7.32 13.02
CA GLN A 468 -20.08 6.78 13.29
C GLN A 468 -20.32 5.46 12.56
N ASN A 469 -19.62 5.23 11.46
CA ASN A 469 -19.63 3.95 10.76
C ASN A 469 -18.58 2.98 11.32
N GLU A 470 -19.02 1.96 12.07
CA GLU A 470 -18.13 0.98 12.70
C GLU A 470 -17.18 0.33 11.69
N ALA A 471 -17.67 -0.02 10.50
CA ALA A 471 -16.90 -0.70 9.45
C ALA A 471 -15.84 0.21 8.79
N LYS A 472 -15.96 1.54 8.89
CA LYS A 472 -14.96 2.52 8.41
C LYS A 472 -14.04 3.04 9.52
N SER A 473 -14.50 3.00 10.77
CA SER A 473 -13.86 3.65 11.94
C SER A 473 -12.39 3.24 12.17
N TRP A 474 -12.00 2.04 11.72
CA TRP A 474 -10.62 1.56 11.81
C TRP A 474 -9.61 2.48 11.11
N LEU A 475 -10.04 3.23 10.07
CA LEU A 475 -9.15 4.10 9.29
C LEU A 475 -8.56 5.24 10.14
N ILE A 476 -9.30 5.74 11.13
CA ILE A 476 -8.83 6.73 12.12
C ILE A 476 -7.64 6.16 12.89
N HIS A 477 -7.79 4.95 13.43
CA HIS A 477 -6.72 4.29 14.18
C HIS A 477 -5.53 3.95 13.28
N TRP A 478 -5.79 3.46 12.05
CA TRP A 478 -4.72 3.16 11.09
C TRP A 478 -3.90 4.40 10.75
N ARG A 479 -4.54 5.55 10.49
CA ARG A 479 -3.86 6.84 10.28
C ARG A 479 -2.98 7.17 11.47
N ASP A 480 -3.51 7.07 12.69
CA ASP A 480 -2.77 7.44 13.89
C ASP A 480 -1.52 6.55 14.07
N MET A 481 -1.68 5.23 13.92
CA MET A 481 -0.59 4.26 14.08
C MET A 481 0.49 4.33 13.00
N ASN A 482 0.14 4.82 11.80
CA ASN A 482 1.07 4.97 10.68
C ASN A 482 1.62 6.40 10.50
N CYS A 483 1.35 7.30 11.46
CA CYS A 483 1.75 8.71 11.37
C CYS A 483 3.27 8.90 11.16
N PRO A 484 3.71 9.57 10.08
CA PRO A 484 5.10 9.95 9.89
C PRO A 484 5.60 10.84 11.03
N HIS A 485 6.85 10.66 11.44
CA HIS A 485 7.44 11.42 12.55
C HIS A 485 7.29 12.94 12.39
N SER A 486 7.43 13.47 11.17
CA SER A 486 7.29 14.91 10.90
C SER A 486 5.87 15.45 11.04
N ARG A 487 4.86 14.59 11.15
CA ARG A 487 3.43 14.96 11.22
C ARG A 487 2.80 14.73 12.59
N VAL A 488 3.49 14.01 13.48
CA VAL A 488 3.06 13.74 14.87
C VAL A 488 2.60 15.00 15.59
N ARG A 489 3.32 16.12 15.42
CA ARG A 489 3.00 17.42 16.01
C ARG A 489 1.56 17.86 15.78
N GLN A 490 1.14 17.81 14.52
CA GLN A 490 -0.16 18.31 14.11
C GLN A 490 -1.26 17.34 14.52
N LEU A 491 -0.97 16.04 14.39
CA LEU A 491 -1.94 15.01 14.68
C LEU A 491 -2.24 14.89 16.18
N ILE A 492 -1.24 14.99 17.07
CA ILE A 492 -1.50 14.91 18.52
C ILE A 492 -2.53 15.94 18.97
N LYS A 493 -2.33 17.21 18.57
CA LYS A 493 -3.24 18.29 18.94
C LYS A 493 -4.67 17.99 18.48
N LEU A 494 -4.83 17.67 17.20
CA LEU A 494 -6.12 17.34 16.62
C LEU A 494 -6.80 16.15 17.32
N ARG A 495 -6.04 15.08 17.60
CA ARG A 495 -6.58 13.88 18.25
C ARG A 495 -6.97 14.13 19.70
N VAL A 496 -6.24 14.96 20.44
CA VAL A 496 -6.63 15.31 21.81
C VAL A 496 -7.99 15.99 21.81
N GLU A 497 -8.18 17.01 20.97
CA GLU A 497 -9.45 17.73 20.83
C GLU A 497 -10.59 16.77 20.42
N GLN A 498 -10.37 15.97 19.37
CA GLN A 498 -11.35 14.97 18.92
C GLN A 498 -11.71 13.99 20.03
N ASN A 499 -10.72 13.40 20.71
CA ASN A 499 -10.90 12.37 21.73
C ASN A 499 -11.60 12.88 22.99
N ILE A 500 -11.31 14.11 23.43
CA ILE A 500 -12.03 14.75 24.53
C ILE A 500 -13.53 14.85 24.17
N ASN A 501 -13.84 15.32 22.96
CA ASN A 501 -15.22 15.44 22.50
C ASN A 501 -15.94 14.08 22.44
N GLU A 502 -15.26 12.99 22.09
CA GLU A 502 -15.89 11.65 22.08
C GLU A 502 -16.16 11.13 23.48
N ILE A 503 -15.19 11.30 24.39
CA ILE A 503 -15.32 10.90 25.79
C ILE A 503 -16.46 11.68 26.45
N ASP A 504 -16.61 12.97 26.11
CA ASP A 504 -17.71 13.79 26.60
C ASP A 504 -19.08 13.26 26.18
N LYS A 505 -19.23 12.96 24.89
CA LYS A 505 -20.49 12.48 24.29
C LYS A 505 -20.83 11.02 24.61
N ALA A 506 -19.91 10.25 25.21
CA ALA A 506 -20.12 8.82 25.44
C ALA A 506 -20.89 8.56 26.75
N ASP A 507 -22.18 8.22 26.67
CA ASP A 507 -23.02 8.03 27.86
C ASP A 507 -22.71 6.74 28.65
N ASN A 508 -22.06 5.77 28.00
CA ASN A 508 -21.74 4.45 28.54
C ASN A 508 -20.45 4.38 29.37
N ILE A 509 -19.75 5.52 29.57
CA ILE A 509 -18.50 5.57 30.33
C ILE A 509 -18.75 6.25 31.69
N ALA A 510 -18.32 5.61 32.78
CA ALA A 510 -18.38 6.19 34.12
C ALA A 510 -17.66 7.56 34.20
N SER A 511 -18.27 8.53 34.88
CA SER A 511 -17.74 9.91 34.99
C SER A 511 -16.30 9.96 35.52
N GLU A 512 -15.94 9.06 36.43
CA GLU A 512 -14.57 8.92 36.93
C GLU A 512 -13.60 8.54 35.79
N HIS A 513 -13.94 7.53 34.98
CA HIS A 513 -13.10 7.12 33.84
C HIS A 513 -12.99 8.21 32.79
N LYS A 514 -14.09 8.96 32.52
CA LYS A 514 -14.03 10.15 31.64
C LYS A 514 -13.02 11.17 32.16
N THR A 515 -13.05 11.45 33.47
CA THR A 515 -12.14 12.40 34.12
C THR A 515 -10.68 11.95 34.02
N ILE A 516 -10.40 10.68 34.31
CA ILE A 516 -9.06 10.09 34.18
C ILE A 516 -8.56 10.17 32.74
N ALA A 517 -9.40 9.81 31.76
CA ALA A 517 -9.04 9.82 30.35
C ALA A 517 -8.70 11.23 29.86
N LYS A 518 -9.52 12.23 30.19
CA LYS A 518 -9.24 13.63 29.84
C LYS A 518 -7.96 14.15 30.49
N LYS A 519 -7.67 13.75 31.73
CA LYS A 519 -6.40 14.08 32.40
C LYS A 519 -5.22 13.49 31.63
N ILE A 520 -5.28 12.22 31.22
CA ILE A 520 -4.25 11.57 30.40
C ILE A 520 -4.04 12.34 29.08
N LEU A 521 -5.12 12.70 28.38
CA LEU A 521 -5.05 13.41 27.10
C LEU A 521 -4.42 14.81 27.25
N SER A 522 -4.84 15.56 28.27
CA SER A 522 -4.32 16.90 28.56
C SER A 522 -2.83 16.86 28.92
N GLN A 523 -2.42 15.87 29.73
CA GLN A 523 -1.02 15.68 30.09
C GLN A 523 -0.16 15.24 28.90
N ALA A 524 -0.69 14.37 28.04
CA ALA A 524 -0.01 13.98 26.80
C ALA A 524 0.19 15.18 25.87
N GLU A 525 -0.79 16.08 25.78
CA GLU A 525 -0.67 17.34 25.04
C GLU A 525 0.40 18.26 25.66
N GLN A 526 0.38 18.47 26.98
CA GLN A 526 1.36 19.30 27.69
C GLN A 526 2.80 18.80 27.48
N LEU A 527 3.05 17.50 27.71
CA LEU A 527 4.36 16.87 27.47
C LEU A 527 4.80 17.02 26.01
N TYR A 528 3.84 16.99 25.10
CA TYR A 528 4.10 17.20 23.69
C TYR A 528 4.50 18.67 23.40
N GLN A 529 3.76 19.65 23.93
CA GLN A 529 4.05 21.09 23.80
C GLN A 529 5.44 21.44 24.37
N GLU A 530 5.85 20.76 25.44
CA GLU A 530 7.18 20.87 26.02
C GLU A 530 8.31 20.27 25.18
N ASN A 531 7.99 19.65 24.03
CA ASN A 531 8.95 19.02 23.13
C ASN A 531 9.79 17.92 23.81
N VAL A 532 9.14 17.15 24.69
CA VAL A 532 9.74 15.99 25.35
C VAL A 532 10.07 14.89 24.32
N SER A 533 11.14 14.13 24.54
CA SER A 533 11.46 12.98 23.69
C SER A 533 10.30 11.96 23.61
N ASN A 534 10.31 11.13 22.56
CA ASN A 534 9.30 10.09 22.32
C ASN A 534 7.86 10.60 22.09
N GLN A 535 7.68 11.72 21.38
CA GLN A 535 6.34 12.22 20.99
C GLN A 535 5.47 11.17 20.26
N ARG A 536 6.09 10.22 19.55
CA ARG A 536 5.38 9.10 18.91
C ARG A 536 4.70 8.16 19.90
N LEU A 537 5.24 8.01 21.12
CA LEU A 537 4.57 7.29 22.21
C LEU A 537 3.37 8.10 22.73
N LEU A 538 3.49 9.42 22.84
CA LEU A 538 2.39 10.28 23.28
C LEU A 538 1.22 10.23 22.29
N LEU A 539 1.49 10.22 20.97
CA LEU A 539 0.44 9.99 19.98
C LEU A 539 -0.25 8.62 20.17
N GLU A 540 0.53 7.58 20.47
CA GLU A 540 -0.04 6.26 20.75
C GLU A 540 -0.93 6.27 22.00
N VAL A 541 -0.54 6.99 23.05
CA VAL A 541 -1.36 7.20 24.26
C VAL A 541 -2.66 7.88 23.87
N VAL A 542 -2.58 9.03 23.21
CA VAL A 542 -3.74 9.81 22.78
C VAL A 542 -4.70 8.96 21.95
N SER A 543 -4.19 8.12 21.07
CA SER A 543 -5.01 7.30 20.16
C SER A 543 -5.64 6.08 20.84
N ARG A 544 -4.96 5.46 21.81
CA ARG A 544 -5.43 4.21 22.45
C ARG A 544 -6.34 4.44 23.65
N THR A 545 -6.13 5.51 24.42
CA THR A 545 -6.93 5.82 25.62
C THR A 545 -8.45 5.80 25.36
N PRO A 546 -8.99 6.53 24.38
CA PRO A 546 -10.44 6.48 24.10
C PRO A 546 -10.86 5.12 23.53
N ASN A 547 -10.03 4.48 22.70
CA ASN A 547 -10.38 3.19 22.11
C ASN A 547 -10.56 2.07 23.16
N VAL A 548 -9.75 2.09 24.23
CA VAL A 548 -9.91 1.13 25.34
C VAL A 548 -11.22 1.35 26.08
N LEU A 549 -11.62 2.60 26.29
CA LEU A 549 -12.85 2.95 26.99
C LEU A 549 -14.11 2.74 26.15
N LEU A 550 -14.05 3.08 24.86
CA LEU A 550 -15.21 3.03 23.95
C LEU A 550 -15.42 1.64 23.36
N LYS A 551 -14.36 0.82 23.25
CA LYS A 551 -14.40 -0.55 22.71
C LYS A 551 -13.68 -1.53 23.65
N PRO A 552 -14.15 -1.71 24.88
CA PRO A 552 -13.47 -2.52 25.89
C PRO A 552 -13.38 -4.01 25.52
N GLN A 553 -14.20 -4.49 24.58
CA GLN A 553 -14.13 -5.86 24.04
C GLN A 553 -12.89 -6.14 23.18
N ASP A 554 -12.16 -5.12 22.72
CA ASP A 554 -10.94 -5.31 21.93
C ASP A 554 -9.74 -5.66 22.83
N THR A 555 -9.60 -6.95 23.11
CA THR A 555 -8.51 -7.51 23.92
C THR A 555 -7.12 -7.22 23.36
N ASN A 556 -6.95 -7.10 22.04
CA ASN A 556 -5.66 -6.77 21.44
C ASN A 556 -5.30 -5.32 21.76
N ASN A 557 -6.26 -4.40 21.62
CA ASN A 557 -6.03 -2.99 21.96
C ASN A 557 -5.68 -2.81 23.45
N LEU A 558 -6.38 -3.50 24.36
CA LEU A 558 -6.06 -3.50 25.80
C LEU A 558 -4.64 -4.01 26.07
N GLN A 559 -4.23 -5.13 25.47
CA GLN A 559 -2.87 -5.66 25.61
C GLN A 559 -1.79 -4.71 25.06
N GLN A 560 -2.05 -4.01 23.95
CA GLN A 560 -1.11 -3.00 23.44
C GLN A 560 -1.07 -1.77 24.34
N PHE A 561 -2.20 -1.39 24.95
CA PHE A 561 -2.28 -0.29 25.90
C PHE A 561 -1.47 -0.57 27.18
N GLN A 562 -1.51 -1.80 27.70
CA GLN A 562 -0.65 -2.23 28.81
C GLN A 562 0.83 -2.23 28.44
N LYS A 563 1.19 -2.76 27.27
CA LYS A 563 2.59 -2.66 26.77
C LYS A 563 3.02 -1.22 26.59
N LEU A 564 2.09 -0.31 26.27
CA LEU A 564 2.41 1.11 26.13
C LEU A 564 2.78 1.74 27.48
N GLN A 565 2.15 1.32 28.59
CA GLN A 565 2.48 1.75 29.95
C GLN A 565 3.96 1.44 30.27
N GLU A 566 4.39 0.19 30.04
CA GLU A 566 5.79 -0.24 30.21
C GLU A 566 6.75 0.61 29.37
N ASN A 567 6.35 0.96 28.15
CA ASN A 567 7.16 1.72 27.21
C ASN A 567 7.27 3.22 27.55
N LEU A 568 6.36 3.75 28.35
CA LEU A 568 6.38 5.14 28.81
C LEU A 568 7.27 5.33 30.04
N GLN A 569 7.54 4.25 30.78
CA GLN A 569 8.28 4.28 32.04
C GLN A 569 9.71 4.78 31.84
N ILE A 570 10.15 5.66 32.74
CA ILE A 570 11.52 6.17 32.81
C ILE A 570 12.10 5.73 34.16
N ASN A 571 12.87 4.64 34.16
CA ASN A 571 13.36 4.02 35.40
C ASN A 571 14.39 4.88 36.14
N TYR A 572 15.18 5.69 35.42
CA TYR A 572 16.24 6.51 36.01
C TYR A 572 16.24 7.94 35.45
N PRO A 573 15.29 8.80 35.87
CA PRO A 573 15.16 10.17 35.34
C PRO A 573 16.46 11.00 35.39
N PRO A 574 17.28 10.97 36.46
CA PRO A 574 18.54 11.72 36.50
C PRO A 574 19.53 11.31 35.40
N LEU A 575 19.58 10.02 35.04
CA LEU A 575 20.44 9.54 33.94
C LEU A 575 19.98 10.06 32.58
N TYR A 576 18.67 10.25 32.38
CA TYR A 576 18.13 10.87 31.17
C TYR A 576 18.48 12.36 31.10
N VAL A 577 18.43 13.08 32.22
CA VAL A 577 18.89 14.48 32.32
C VAL A 577 20.36 14.58 31.94
N LEU A 578 21.23 13.77 32.58
CA LEU A 578 22.67 13.75 32.32
C LEU A 578 23.00 13.37 30.86
N ALA A 579 22.41 12.29 30.35
CA ALA A 579 22.63 11.86 28.97
C ALA A 579 22.13 12.90 27.95
N GLY A 580 21.04 13.60 28.26
CA GLY A 580 20.53 14.69 27.43
C GLY A 580 21.47 15.91 27.42
N LEU A 581 22.01 16.29 28.59
CA LEU A 581 22.98 17.38 28.71
C LEU A 581 24.28 17.05 27.96
N MET A 582 24.79 15.82 28.09
CA MET A 582 25.95 15.35 27.33
C MET A 582 25.71 15.39 25.82
N LYS A 583 24.54 14.96 25.34
CA LYS A 583 24.16 15.09 23.92
C LYS A 583 24.04 16.54 23.47
N ALA A 584 23.50 17.42 24.32
CA ALA A 584 23.39 18.84 24.03
C ALA A 584 24.77 19.50 23.94
N LEU A 585 25.68 19.17 24.86
CA LEU A 585 27.07 19.63 24.87
C LEU A 585 27.82 19.17 23.60
N LEU A 586 27.74 17.89 23.26
CA LEU A 586 28.29 17.37 22.00
C LEU A 586 27.69 18.07 20.78
N GLY A 587 26.40 18.38 20.83
CA GLY A 587 25.71 19.17 19.80
C GLY A 587 26.25 20.60 19.70
N ALA A 588 26.51 21.27 20.82
CA ALA A 588 27.07 22.62 20.87
C ALA A 588 28.50 22.66 20.34
N ILE A 589 29.34 21.69 20.74
CA ILE A 589 30.70 21.51 20.20
C ILE A 589 30.63 21.31 18.68
N ALA A 590 29.82 20.35 18.22
CA ALA A 590 29.65 20.11 16.78
C ALA A 590 29.13 21.36 16.04
N LEU A 591 28.23 22.15 16.63
CA LEU A 591 27.71 23.38 16.04
C LEU A 591 28.82 24.43 15.83
N ALA A 592 29.69 24.61 16.82
CA ALA A 592 30.83 25.52 16.77
C ALA A 592 31.82 25.11 15.66
N PHE A 593 32.09 23.81 15.51
CA PHE A 593 33.01 23.29 14.48
C PHE A 593 32.39 23.13 13.08
N THR A 594 31.06 23.25 12.95
CA THR A 594 30.35 23.07 11.65
C THR A 594 29.71 24.35 11.12
N ALA A 595 30.09 25.52 11.64
CA ALA A 595 29.56 26.83 11.24
C ALA A 595 28.01 26.86 11.21
N GLY A 596 27.37 26.33 12.26
CA GLY A 596 25.91 26.39 12.41
C GLY A 596 25.10 25.26 11.74
N ARG A 597 25.73 24.33 11.02
CA ARG A 597 25.01 23.31 10.23
C ARG A 597 24.46 22.14 11.06
N TYR A 598 24.90 21.95 12.32
CA TYR A 598 24.57 20.76 13.12
C TYR A 598 23.67 21.01 14.35
N THR A 599 22.51 21.66 14.17
CA THR A 599 21.54 21.95 15.25
C THR A 599 20.72 20.73 15.73
N SER A 600 20.74 19.62 14.99
CA SER A 600 19.86 18.48 15.24
C SER A 600 20.21 17.69 16.51
N LEU A 601 21.50 17.57 16.84
CA LEU A 601 21.97 16.86 18.02
C LEU A 601 21.68 17.65 19.30
N LEU A 602 21.85 18.97 19.25
CA LEU A 602 21.48 19.89 20.32
C LEU A 602 19.99 19.76 20.69
N LYS A 603 19.10 19.82 19.69
CA LYS A 603 17.64 19.63 19.90
C LYS A 603 17.29 18.27 20.49
N LYS A 604 17.98 17.20 20.07
CA LYS A 604 17.80 15.85 20.63
C LYS A 604 18.28 15.75 22.08
N GLY A 605 19.38 16.43 22.42
CA GLY A 605 19.90 16.53 23.78
C GLY A 605 18.86 17.15 24.70
N TRP A 606 18.38 18.35 24.36
CA TRP A 606 17.33 19.05 25.11
C TRP A 606 16.05 18.23 25.28
N ALA A 607 15.56 17.59 24.22
CA ALA A 607 14.37 16.73 24.31
C ALA A 607 14.58 15.51 25.24
N THR A 608 15.79 14.96 25.28
CA THR A 608 16.14 13.85 26.19
C THR A 608 16.21 14.34 27.64
N THR A 609 16.82 15.50 27.88
CA THR A 609 16.89 16.14 29.20
C THR A 609 15.50 16.43 29.73
N LYS A 610 14.64 17.05 28.92
CA LYS A 610 13.24 17.29 29.27
C LYS A 610 12.49 16.01 29.60
N ALA A 611 12.77 14.89 28.93
CA ALA A 611 12.14 13.61 29.29
C ALA A 611 12.51 13.12 30.69
N GLY A 612 13.73 13.40 31.17
CA GLY A 612 14.09 13.14 32.57
C GLY A 612 13.40 14.11 33.55
N PHE A 613 13.33 15.40 33.20
CA PHE A 613 12.63 16.40 34.05
C PHE A 613 11.13 16.11 34.18
N PHE A 614 10.45 15.80 33.08
CA PHE A 614 9.02 15.53 33.04
C PHE A 614 8.68 14.03 33.28
N ALA A 615 9.47 13.34 34.10
CA ALA A 615 9.25 11.92 34.37
C ALA A 615 8.03 11.69 35.29
N GLN A 616 7.70 12.66 36.15
CA GLN A 616 6.57 12.56 37.07
C GLN A 616 5.23 12.66 36.32
N GLU A 617 5.10 13.58 35.38
CA GLU A 617 3.92 13.75 34.54
C GLU A 617 3.69 12.50 33.65
N ARG A 618 4.77 11.85 33.22
CA ARG A 618 4.67 10.54 32.55
C ARG A 618 4.16 9.46 33.49
N LYS A 619 4.59 9.46 34.75
CA LYS A 619 4.11 8.53 35.77
C LYS A 619 2.62 8.73 36.04
N GLU A 620 2.14 9.97 36.05
CA GLU A 620 0.71 10.28 36.18
C GLU A 620 -0.12 9.73 35.01
N ILE A 621 0.38 9.87 33.77
CA ILE A 621 -0.23 9.24 32.60
C ILE A 621 -0.31 7.72 32.81
N ILE A 622 0.79 7.07 33.20
CA ILE A 622 0.84 5.62 33.41
C ILE A 622 -0.17 5.19 34.47
N THR A 623 -0.22 5.86 35.63
CA THR A 623 -1.18 5.56 36.69
C THR A 623 -2.63 5.74 36.23
N GLY A 624 -2.92 6.76 35.41
CA GLY A 624 -4.23 6.91 34.80
C GLY A 624 -4.58 5.75 33.86
N MET A 625 -3.62 5.32 33.03
CA MET A 625 -3.79 4.19 32.11
C MET A 625 -4.01 2.86 32.85
N GLU A 626 -3.30 2.63 33.96
CA GLU A 626 -3.45 1.45 34.84
C GLU A 626 -4.87 1.39 35.40
N LYS A 627 -5.39 2.49 35.93
CA LYS A 627 -6.77 2.57 36.44
C LYS A 627 -7.81 2.19 35.38
N ILE A 628 -7.68 2.73 34.17
CA ILE A 628 -8.55 2.38 33.04
C ILE A 628 -8.43 0.88 32.72
N SER A 629 -7.21 0.35 32.65
CA SER A 629 -6.99 -1.05 32.28
C SER A 629 -7.58 -2.03 33.29
N CYS A 630 -7.39 -1.78 34.60
CA CYS A 630 -7.94 -2.62 35.66
C CYS A 630 -9.47 -2.64 35.66
N ALA A 631 -10.11 -1.50 35.38
CA ALA A 631 -11.56 -1.43 35.30
C ALA A 631 -12.11 -2.24 34.12
N GLU A 632 -11.52 -2.08 32.92
CA GLU A 632 -11.99 -2.81 31.73
C GLU A 632 -11.72 -4.32 31.80
N GLU A 633 -10.61 -4.76 32.41
CA GLU A 633 -10.38 -6.18 32.67
C GLU A 633 -11.42 -6.81 33.60
N SER A 634 -11.92 -6.03 34.56
CA SER A 634 -12.94 -6.51 35.52
C SER A 634 -14.28 -6.69 34.81
N ILE A 635 -14.67 -5.72 33.96
CA ILE A 635 -15.87 -5.78 33.12
C ILE A 635 -15.80 -6.97 32.13
N GLN A 636 -14.63 -7.26 31.56
CA GLN A 636 -14.45 -8.42 30.67
C GLN A 636 -14.66 -9.74 31.42
N LYS A 637 -14.10 -9.88 32.63
CA LYS A 637 -14.23 -11.10 33.43
C LYS A 637 -15.67 -11.36 33.85
N GLU A 638 -16.43 -10.32 34.20
CA GLU A 638 -17.87 -10.43 34.54
C GLU A 638 -18.71 -10.91 33.34
N LYS A 639 -18.48 -10.36 32.14
CA LYS A 639 -19.18 -10.80 30.91
C LYS A 639 -18.81 -12.23 30.50
N GLU A 640 -17.55 -12.64 30.71
CA GLU A 640 -17.11 -14.02 30.48
C GLU A 640 -17.70 -15.01 31.49
N SER A 641 -18.00 -14.59 32.73
CA SER A 641 -18.73 -15.42 33.69
C SER A 641 -20.21 -15.53 33.35
N ASP A 642 -20.86 -14.44 32.94
CA ASP A 642 -22.29 -14.44 32.62
C ASP A 642 -22.60 -15.27 31.36
N SER A 643 -21.76 -15.16 30.32
CA SER A 643 -21.89 -15.99 29.11
C SER A 643 -21.63 -17.49 29.32
N LYS A 644 -20.99 -17.87 30.44
CA LYS A 644 -20.82 -19.28 30.85
C LYS A 644 -22.00 -19.79 31.67
N ILE A 645 -22.72 -18.91 32.37
CA ILE A 645 -23.92 -19.26 33.14
C ILE A 645 -25.09 -19.59 32.20
N ASP A 646 -25.21 -18.88 31.06
CA ASP A 646 -26.22 -19.15 30.01
C ASP A 646 -25.93 -20.40 29.14
N ARG A 647 -24.80 -21.08 29.35
CA ARG A 647 -24.45 -22.35 28.67
C ARG A 647 -24.35 -23.52 29.63
N ASN A 648 -25.14 -23.52 30.70
CA ASN A 648 -25.29 -24.70 31.56
C ASN A 648 -26.42 -25.60 31.01
N PRO A 649 -26.13 -26.77 30.40
CA PRO A 649 -27.14 -27.69 29.87
C PRO A 649 -27.98 -28.41 30.94
N ASN A 650 -27.87 -28.01 32.22
CA ASN A 650 -28.55 -28.63 33.35
C ASN A 650 -29.73 -27.82 33.93
N ILE A 651 -30.30 -26.87 33.18
CA ILE A 651 -31.61 -26.30 33.54
C ILE A 651 -32.68 -27.13 32.83
N PRO A 652 -33.52 -27.89 33.56
CA PRO A 652 -34.64 -28.60 32.94
C PRO A 652 -35.59 -27.57 32.33
N GLN A 653 -35.85 -27.67 31.03
CA GLN A 653 -36.96 -26.96 30.41
C GLN A 653 -38.25 -27.46 31.06
N ILE A 654 -38.87 -26.61 31.88
CA ILE A 654 -40.24 -26.83 32.36
C ILE A 654 -41.14 -26.64 31.15
N ILE A 655 -41.60 -27.76 30.60
CA ILE A 655 -42.70 -27.82 29.65
C ILE A 655 -43.97 -27.56 30.45
N VAL A 656 -44.60 -26.41 30.23
CA VAL A 656 -46.00 -26.18 30.63
C VAL A 656 -46.85 -26.48 29.39
N GLN A 657 -47.71 -27.48 29.53
CA GLN A 657 -48.77 -27.84 28.56
C GLN A 657 -49.88 -26.79 28.53
#